data_AF-A0A402BEK3-F1
#
_entry.id   AF-A0A402BEK3-F1
#
_cell.length_a   1.000
_cell.length_b   1.000
_cell.length_c   1.000
_cell.angle_alpha   90.00
_cell.angle_beta   90.00
_cell.angle_gamma   90.00
#
_symmetry.space_group_name_H-M   'P 1'
#
loop_
_entity.id
_entity.type
_entity.pdbx_description
1 polymer ?
#
loop_
_entity_poly.entity_id
_entity_poly.type
_entity_poly.pdbx_seq_one_letter_code
_entity_poly.pdbx_strand_id
1 'polypeptide(L)'
;MSKTATWEQRLQQDRRRVIVLDDDPTGTQSVANVEVILRPALLAYRRFFSGSERAIYVLTNTRALKQAEAVTLIRRIRDDIQQAAREVGEEVSILLRGDSTLRGHIFAEMDVLAEVNEDAVLLFVPAFPAGGRITLDGVHYLVNEAGKVPVAQTEFARDTTFGYHSEQMVDWVAEVGQGRKALSLPLMQIRAQGPAALTQMLLEAPAGTVIVPDAETQDDLESLAWGLLDAEERGRPVVVRSASSFAALRAGLRSVVRQPSLPDQESRVLVVCGSHTEASSRQLARLEERSAPVITIPSDWLLNEGLESVVPHLAVQVSLALDEQHFAILATERVRQARHSDLAAGAQVMAALTAIVARVAEYCDAVIAKGGITSAQVATDGLSATRAYVKGQLEPGVSLWELTLPDGRTIPYAVIPGNVGHEQTLIDVATQFQAAPFKSVTRKTVPALQPIEQKSLVAEITQRLLDYLLSGEIKPGNRLPSERQLSEALGMGRSTLRESLKALTLLGLLEVRQGDGTYLKKADSALLPRIIEWGLLLGEQRTMDLIEARQKIEVIIAELAAQRRDYRAIEELRKIMKRLQQAGSDYQEFVDADVAFHLKLAEIARNTVLRDILSSIQALLRAWIIRVIESAGNTDFSYQEHLAIFEAVERGDASAAAAAMQAHMDSARGRLIKTINKG
;
A
#
# COMPACT_ATOMS: atom_id res chain seq x y z
N MET A 1 5.40 -54.56 -15.57
CA MET A 1 5.72 -53.12 -15.67
C MET A 1 6.13 -52.65 -14.29
N SER A 2 7.43 -52.52 -14.04
CA SER A 2 7.97 -51.98 -12.79
C SER A 2 7.42 -50.58 -12.61
N LYS A 3 6.79 -50.27 -11.47
CA LYS A 3 6.43 -48.89 -11.13
C LYS A 3 7.75 -48.11 -11.00
N THR A 4 8.01 -47.19 -11.92
CA THR A 4 9.11 -46.23 -11.80
C THR A 4 8.96 -45.52 -10.45
N ALA A 5 9.99 -45.61 -9.60
CA ALA A 5 9.95 -44.98 -8.28
C ALA A 5 9.82 -43.45 -8.45
N THR A 6 9.03 -42.81 -7.58
CA THR A 6 8.83 -41.34 -7.62
C THR A 6 9.87 -40.62 -6.77
N TRP A 7 10.04 -39.32 -6.99
CA TRP A 7 10.97 -38.51 -6.19
C TRP A 7 10.60 -38.57 -4.69
N GLU A 8 9.30 -38.56 -4.34
CA GLU A 8 8.89 -38.61 -2.92
C GLU A 8 9.33 -39.93 -2.26
N GLN A 9 9.22 -41.04 -2.99
CA GLN A 9 9.65 -42.35 -2.50
C GLN A 9 11.16 -42.38 -2.28
N ARG A 10 11.92 -41.74 -3.19
CA ARG A 10 13.38 -41.60 -3.04
C ARG A 10 13.76 -40.72 -1.84
N LEU A 11 13.06 -39.60 -1.65
CA LEU A 11 13.33 -38.68 -0.53
C LEU A 11 13.09 -39.35 0.82
N GLN A 12 12.08 -40.21 0.94
CA GLN A 12 11.79 -40.96 2.19
C GLN A 12 12.96 -41.84 2.65
N GLN A 13 13.89 -42.17 1.76
CA GLN A 13 15.09 -42.95 2.07
C GLN A 13 16.24 -42.08 2.59
N ASP A 14 16.24 -40.77 2.32
CA ASP A 14 17.25 -39.83 2.81
C ASP A 14 16.98 -39.48 4.26
N ARG A 15 17.85 -39.93 5.17
CA ARG A 15 17.69 -39.70 6.62
C ARG A 15 18.19 -38.34 7.10
N ARG A 16 18.87 -37.58 6.23
CA ARG A 16 19.47 -36.29 6.60
C ARG A 16 18.40 -35.28 7.00
N ARG A 17 18.66 -34.58 8.09
CA ARG A 17 17.94 -33.36 8.46
C ARG A 17 18.39 -32.23 7.54
N VAL A 18 17.46 -31.38 7.11
CA VAL A 18 17.75 -30.32 6.14
C VAL A 18 17.64 -28.96 6.82
N ILE A 19 18.68 -28.14 6.71
CA ILE A 19 18.63 -26.76 7.18
C ILE A 19 18.87 -25.85 5.98
N VAL A 20 17.85 -25.03 5.67
CA VAL A 20 17.91 -24.07 4.56
C VAL A 20 18.30 -22.71 5.12
N LEU A 21 19.43 -22.18 4.68
CA LEU A 21 19.89 -20.84 5.00
C LEU A 21 19.34 -19.88 3.95
N ASP A 22 18.41 -19.02 4.34
CA ASP A 22 17.69 -18.11 3.45
C ASP A 22 18.31 -16.71 3.52
N ASP A 23 18.79 -16.19 2.39
CA ASP A 23 19.43 -14.86 2.32
C ASP A 23 18.43 -13.68 2.27
N ASP A 24 17.12 -13.98 2.17
CA ASP A 24 16.00 -13.02 2.13
C ASP A 24 14.69 -13.72 2.56
N PRO A 25 13.84 -13.17 3.46
CA PRO A 25 12.66 -13.87 3.99
C PRO A 25 11.58 -14.27 2.96
N THR A 26 11.70 -13.77 1.73
CA THR A 26 10.82 -14.10 0.60
C THR A 26 10.89 -15.57 0.20
N GLY A 27 11.88 -16.29 0.72
CA GLY A 27 12.12 -17.65 0.27
C GLY A 27 11.17 -18.73 0.74
N THR A 28 10.31 -18.39 1.69
CA THR A 28 9.32 -19.29 2.25
C THR A 28 8.06 -19.45 1.39
N GLN A 29 7.98 -18.81 0.23
CA GLN A 29 6.81 -18.86 -0.68
C GLN A 29 6.55 -20.25 -1.29
N SER A 30 7.58 -21.11 -1.35
CA SER A 30 7.48 -22.46 -1.90
C SER A 30 7.26 -23.56 -0.86
N VAL A 31 7.08 -23.20 0.42
CA VAL A 31 6.98 -24.17 1.52
C VAL A 31 5.79 -23.89 2.44
N ALA A 32 5.40 -24.91 3.19
CA ALA A 32 4.39 -24.84 4.24
C ALA A 32 4.73 -25.84 5.35
N ASN A 33 4.19 -25.59 6.54
CA ASN A 33 4.36 -26.40 7.75
C ASN A 33 5.84 -26.56 8.18
N VAL A 34 6.59 -25.45 8.15
CA VAL A 34 8.02 -25.43 8.50
C VAL A 34 8.34 -24.26 9.42
N GLU A 35 9.22 -24.48 10.41
CA GLU A 35 9.74 -23.42 11.27
C GLU A 35 10.81 -22.60 10.53
N VAL A 36 10.76 -21.29 10.72
CA VAL A 36 11.81 -20.34 10.33
C VAL A 36 12.44 -19.79 11.59
N ILE A 37 13.73 -20.06 11.77
CA ILE A 37 14.55 -19.44 12.80
C ILE A 37 14.87 -18.01 12.33
N LEU A 38 14.32 -17.01 13.05
CA LEU A 38 14.52 -15.60 12.72
C LEU A 38 15.79 -15.04 13.37
N ARG A 39 16.22 -15.63 14.49
CA ARG A 39 17.47 -15.29 15.19
C ARG A 39 18.35 -16.53 15.33
N PRO A 40 19.35 -16.70 14.44
CA PRO A 40 20.22 -17.87 14.45
C PRO A 40 21.01 -17.99 15.76
N ALA A 41 20.85 -19.12 16.44
CA ALA A 41 21.56 -19.44 17.68
C ALA A 41 21.63 -20.95 17.90
N LEU A 42 22.73 -21.42 18.49
CA LEU A 42 22.96 -22.84 18.82
C LEU A 42 21.75 -23.54 19.49
N LEU A 43 21.08 -22.87 20.44
CA LEU A 43 19.93 -23.43 21.14
C LEU A 43 18.74 -23.75 20.21
N ALA A 44 18.56 -22.96 19.14
CA ALA A 44 17.49 -23.20 18.18
C ALA A 44 17.75 -24.47 17.35
N TYR A 45 19.02 -24.72 16.98
CA TYR A 45 19.40 -25.95 16.27
C TYR A 45 19.29 -27.18 17.17
N ARG A 46 19.70 -27.08 18.44
CA ARG A 46 19.49 -28.16 19.42
C ARG A 46 18.01 -28.54 19.53
N ARG A 47 17.11 -27.54 19.59
CA ARG A 47 15.66 -27.79 19.58
C ARG A 47 15.22 -28.52 18.31
N PHE A 48 15.65 -28.06 17.13
CA PHE A 48 15.32 -28.71 15.87
C PHE A 48 15.77 -30.18 15.82
N PHE A 49 17.00 -30.46 16.26
CA PHE A 49 17.53 -31.82 16.30
C PHE A 49 16.87 -32.70 17.37
N SER A 50 16.33 -32.11 18.45
CA SER A 50 15.51 -32.85 19.42
C SER A 50 14.10 -33.17 18.91
N GLY A 51 13.65 -32.53 17.83
CA GLY A 51 12.33 -32.69 17.23
C GLY A 51 12.30 -33.64 16.04
N SER A 52 11.09 -33.95 15.55
CA SER A 52 10.87 -34.91 14.44
C SER A 52 10.85 -34.26 13.04
N GLU A 53 11.01 -32.94 12.95
CA GLU A 53 10.62 -32.13 11.80
C GLU A 53 11.31 -32.32 10.45
N ARG A 54 12.24 -33.21 10.14
CA ARG A 54 13.03 -33.20 8.86
C ARG A 54 13.75 -31.89 8.50
N ALA A 55 13.08 -30.75 8.32
CA ALA A 55 13.63 -29.51 7.80
C ALA A 55 13.26 -28.25 8.60
N ILE A 56 14.17 -27.27 8.60
CA ILE A 56 13.93 -25.90 9.08
C ILE A 56 14.55 -24.88 8.11
N TYR A 57 14.02 -23.66 8.17
CA TYR A 57 14.59 -22.51 7.49
C TYR A 57 15.28 -21.62 8.51
N VAL A 58 16.35 -20.96 8.11
CA VAL A 58 17.11 -20.02 8.92
C VAL A 58 17.20 -18.73 8.14
N LEU A 59 16.55 -17.69 8.64
CA LEU A 59 16.66 -16.37 8.04
C LEU A 59 18.03 -15.79 8.38
N THR A 60 18.87 -15.63 7.37
CA THR A 60 20.20 -15.04 7.50
C THR A 60 20.22 -13.56 7.09
N ASN A 61 19.34 -13.19 6.13
CA ASN A 61 19.23 -11.84 5.57
C ASN A 61 20.59 -11.26 5.10
N THR A 62 21.51 -12.13 4.68
CA THR A 62 22.90 -11.77 4.36
C THR A 62 23.02 -10.86 3.14
N ARG A 63 22.01 -10.83 2.26
CA ARG A 63 21.96 -9.91 1.10
C ARG A 63 22.01 -8.44 1.53
N ALA A 64 21.53 -8.12 2.74
CA ALA A 64 21.57 -6.77 3.29
C ALA A 64 22.90 -6.41 3.99
N LEU A 65 23.81 -7.39 4.13
CA LEU A 65 25.09 -7.22 4.82
C LEU A 65 26.24 -7.00 3.83
N LYS A 66 27.37 -6.52 4.34
CA LYS A 66 28.63 -6.57 3.57
C LYS A 66 29.11 -8.02 3.47
N GLN A 67 29.82 -8.35 2.40
CA GLN A 67 30.29 -9.72 2.14
C GLN A 67 31.06 -10.34 3.33
N ALA A 68 31.96 -9.57 3.97
CA ALA A 68 32.74 -10.07 5.11
C ALA A 68 31.85 -10.42 6.34
N GLU A 69 30.80 -9.63 6.57
CA GLU A 69 29.83 -9.85 7.65
C GLU A 69 28.95 -11.06 7.33
N ALA A 70 28.50 -11.19 6.07
CA ALA A 70 27.75 -12.35 5.59
C ALA A 70 28.56 -13.65 5.75
N VAL A 71 29.82 -13.67 5.32
CA VAL A 71 30.75 -14.80 5.47
C VAL A 71 30.92 -15.17 6.95
N THR A 72 31.11 -14.17 7.82
CA THR A 72 31.25 -14.39 9.26
C THR A 72 29.99 -15.02 9.86
N LEU A 73 28.82 -14.51 9.46
CA LEU A 73 27.53 -15.01 9.92
C LEU A 73 27.28 -16.45 9.47
N ILE A 74 27.46 -16.75 8.18
CA ILE A 74 27.26 -18.11 7.64
C ILE A 74 28.24 -19.10 8.29
N ARG A 75 29.50 -18.68 8.53
CA ARG A 75 30.49 -19.55 9.20
C ARG A 75 30.04 -19.92 10.61
N ARG A 76 29.60 -18.93 11.40
CA ARG A 76 29.05 -19.15 12.73
C ARG A 76 27.84 -20.09 12.69
N ILE A 77 26.88 -19.84 11.79
CA ILE A 77 25.68 -20.66 11.65
C ILE A 77 26.01 -22.11 11.30
N ARG A 78 26.92 -22.32 10.34
CA ARG A 78 27.42 -23.64 9.96
C ARG A 78 28.00 -24.36 11.17
N ASP A 79 28.88 -23.69 11.93
CA ASP A 79 29.55 -24.28 13.08
C ASP A 79 28.56 -24.65 14.20
N ASP A 80 27.59 -23.77 14.49
CA ASP A 80 26.51 -24.02 15.45
C ASP A 80 25.63 -25.22 15.02
N ILE A 81 25.27 -25.31 13.74
CA ILE A 81 24.49 -26.42 13.18
C ILE A 81 25.26 -27.74 13.33
N GLN A 82 26.52 -27.74 12.91
CA GLN A 82 27.36 -28.94 12.97
C GLN A 82 27.59 -29.38 14.41
N GLN A 83 27.77 -28.44 15.33
CA GLN A 83 27.86 -28.75 16.76
C GLN A 83 26.58 -29.42 17.23
N ALA A 84 25.40 -28.82 16.99
CA ALA A 84 24.13 -29.38 17.43
C ALA A 84 23.84 -30.77 16.81
N ALA A 85 24.18 -30.97 15.54
CA ALA A 85 24.05 -32.27 14.87
C ALA A 85 24.94 -33.35 15.51
N ARG A 86 26.21 -33.03 15.78
CA ARG A 86 27.17 -33.94 16.44
C ARG A 86 26.73 -34.34 17.84
N GLU A 87 26.11 -33.41 18.59
CA GLU A 87 25.62 -33.68 19.96
C GLU A 87 24.54 -34.77 20.01
N VAL A 88 23.75 -34.95 18.95
CA VAL A 88 22.70 -35.98 18.87
C VAL A 88 23.02 -37.13 17.91
N GLY A 89 24.13 -37.05 17.16
CA GLY A 89 24.52 -38.07 16.17
C GLY A 89 23.66 -38.08 14.91
N GLU A 90 23.06 -36.93 14.54
CA GLU A 90 22.22 -36.80 13.34
C GLU A 90 23.04 -36.32 12.14
N GLU A 91 22.70 -36.83 10.94
CA GLU A 91 23.24 -36.28 9.70
C GLU A 91 22.47 -35.03 9.27
N VAL A 92 23.20 -34.01 8.80
CA VAL A 92 22.61 -32.74 8.37
C VAL A 92 23.08 -32.36 6.97
N SER A 93 22.15 -31.90 6.15
CA SER A 93 22.41 -31.22 4.88
C SER A 93 22.08 -29.73 5.04
N ILE A 94 23.05 -28.87 4.75
CA ILE A 94 22.90 -27.42 4.77
C ILE A 94 22.80 -26.94 3.33
N LEU A 95 21.73 -26.22 3.00
CA LEU A 95 21.49 -25.67 1.67
C LEU A 95 21.38 -24.15 1.75
N LEU A 96 22.01 -23.44 0.82
CA LEU A 96 21.88 -21.99 0.67
C LEU A 96 20.72 -21.70 -0.28
N ARG A 97 19.73 -20.95 0.17
CA ARG A 97 18.65 -20.46 -0.68
C ARG A 97 18.88 -18.98 -0.97
N GLY A 98 18.82 -18.63 -2.25
CA GLY A 98 19.11 -17.28 -2.75
C GLY A 98 18.03 -16.69 -3.64
N ASP A 99 18.29 -15.48 -4.11
CA ASP A 99 17.50 -14.81 -5.14
C ASP A 99 17.60 -15.52 -6.50
N SER A 100 16.46 -15.80 -7.13
CA SER A 100 16.45 -16.46 -8.45
C SER A 100 17.00 -15.57 -9.55
N THR A 101 17.02 -14.25 -9.38
CA THR A 101 17.60 -13.31 -10.34
C THR A 101 19.12 -13.07 -10.15
N LEU A 102 19.80 -14.02 -9.49
CA LEU A 102 21.25 -14.15 -9.41
C LEU A 102 21.98 -13.10 -8.53
N ARG A 103 21.27 -12.47 -7.58
CA ARG A 103 21.87 -11.48 -6.66
C ARG A 103 22.22 -12.10 -5.31
N GLY A 104 23.26 -11.57 -4.67
CA GLY A 104 23.71 -11.95 -3.32
C GLY A 104 25.18 -12.33 -3.25
N HIS A 105 25.66 -12.67 -2.06
CA HIS A 105 27.05 -13.10 -1.82
C HIS A 105 27.29 -14.57 -2.20
N ILE A 106 26.81 -14.96 -3.39
CA ILE A 106 26.57 -16.34 -3.85
C ILE A 106 27.77 -17.25 -3.55
N PHE A 107 28.91 -16.99 -4.20
CA PHE A 107 30.08 -17.87 -4.07
C PHE A 107 30.78 -17.72 -2.73
N ALA A 108 30.80 -16.51 -2.16
CA ALA A 108 31.39 -16.28 -0.84
C ALA A 108 30.69 -17.09 0.26
N GLU A 109 29.36 -17.21 0.21
CA GLU A 109 28.60 -18.05 1.14
C GLU A 109 28.77 -19.54 0.86
N MET A 110 28.82 -19.94 -0.42
CA MET A 110 29.08 -21.34 -0.79
C MET A 110 30.46 -21.80 -0.36
N ASP A 111 31.48 -20.97 -0.51
CA ASP A 111 32.86 -21.27 -0.10
C ASP A 111 32.93 -21.57 1.40
N VAL A 112 32.16 -20.86 2.23
CA VAL A 112 32.08 -21.14 3.68
C VAL A 112 31.56 -22.56 3.95
N LEU A 113 30.57 -23.05 3.19
CA LEU A 113 30.11 -24.43 3.38
C LEU A 113 31.10 -25.44 2.80
N ALA A 114 31.85 -25.07 1.75
CA ALA A 114 32.88 -25.90 1.12
C ALA A 114 34.13 -26.07 2.00
N GLU A 115 34.44 -25.13 2.90
CA GLU A 115 35.56 -25.23 3.86
C GLU A 115 35.56 -26.54 4.69
N VAL A 116 34.41 -27.19 4.81
CA VAL A 116 34.24 -28.44 5.57
C VAL A 116 34.81 -29.64 4.81
N ASN A 117 34.84 -29.58 3.47
CA ASN A 117 35.30 -30.66 2.63
C ASN A 117 35.93 -30.10 1.34
N GLU A 118 37.24 -30.20 1.23
CA GLU A 118 38.02 -29.69 0.08
C GLU A 118 37.63 -30.35 -1.25
N ASP A 119 37.04 -31.56 -1.23
CA ASP A 119 36.59 -32.27 -2.42
C ASP A 119 35.19 -31.82 -2.90
N ALA A 120 34.55 -30.85 -2.23
CA ALA A 120 33.19 -30.42 -2.52
C ALA A 120 33.01 -29.88 -3.94
N VAL A 121 31.92 -30.30 -4.59
CA VAL A 121 31.42 -29.71 -5.85
C VAL A 121 30.32 -28.71 -5.51
N LEU A 122 30.23 -27.64 -6.27
CA LEU A 122 29.22 -26.62 -6.08
C LEU A 122 28.06 -26.88 -7.05
N LEU A 123 26.83 -26.97 -6.55
CA LEU A 123 25.62 -27.08 -7.36
C LEU A 123 24.83 -25.77 -7.26
N PHE A 124 24.65 -25.08 -8.39
CA PHE A 124 23.92 -23.82 -8.45
C PHE A 124 22.64 -23.95 -9.30
N VAL A 125 21.47 -23.92 -8.66
CA VAL A 125 20.15 -24.12 -9.31
C VAL A 125 19.27 -22.88 -9.16
N PRO A 126 19.38 -21.88 -10.07
CA PRO A 126 18.62 -20.63 -9.95
C PRO A 126 17.17 -20.75 -10.43
N ALA A 127 16.82 -21.83 -11.12
CA ALA A 127 15.49 -22.04 -11.67
C ALA A 127 14.41 -22.06 -10.58
N PHE A 128 13.36 -21.27 -10.81
CA PHE A 128 12.16 -21.18 -10.00
C PHE A 128 10.93 -21.09 -10.92
N PRO A 129 10.50 -22.21 -11.54
CA PRO A 129 9.44 -22.22 -12.54
C PRO A 129 8.11 -21.65 -12.03
N ALA A 130 7.76 -21.90 -10.78
CA ALA A 130 6.54 -21.36 -10.16
C ALA A 130 6.55 -19.83 -10.06
N GLY A 131 7.73 -19.21 -10.03
CA GLY A 131 7.89 -17.76 -10.14
C GLY A 131 8.28 -17.31 -11.54
N GLY A 132 8.16 -18.14 -12.58
CA GLY A 132 8.53 -17.78 -13.94
C GLY A 132 10.04 -17.56 -14.15
N ARG A 133 10.91 -18.22 -13.38
CA ARG A 133 12.36 -18.20 -13.64
C ARG A 133 12.82 -19.57 -14.10
N ILE A 134 13.42 -19.65 -15.28
CA ILE A 134 13.84 -20.92 -15.90
C ILE A 134 15.27 -20.80 -16.44
N THR A 135 15.97 -21.91 -16.58
CA THR A 135 17.28 -21.95 -17.24
C THR A 135 17.19 -22.88 -18.44
N LEU A 136 17.57 -22.39 -19.62
CA LEU A 136 17.49 -23.09 -20.90
C LEU A 136 18.73 -22.82 -21.74
N ASP A 137 19.37 -23.89 -22.21
CA ASP A 137 20.56 -23.85 -23.05
C ASP A 137 21.67 -22.99 -22.43
N GLY A 138 21.81 -23.07 -21.10
CA GLY A 138 22.78 -22.30 -20.33
C GLY A 138 22.40 -20.85 -20.06
N VAL A 139 21.24 -20.35 -20.52
CA VAL A 139 20.78 -18.96 -20.28
C VAL A 139 19.66 -18.97 -19.24
N HIS A 140 19.73 -18.06 -18.27
CA HIS A 140 18.68 -17.88 -17.26
C HIS A 140 17.67 -16.80 -17.67
N TYR A 141 16.37 -17.13 -17.65
CA TYR A 141 15.29 -16.30 -18.15
C TYR A 141 14.27 -15.95 -17.06
N LEU A 142 13.74 -14.73 -17.19
CA LEU A 142 12.48 -14.30 -16.62
C LEU A 142 11.36 -14.51 -17.64
N VAL A 143 10.34 -15.28 -17.26
CA VAL A 143 9.14 -15.55 -18.04
C VAL A 143 8.01 -14.67 -17.53
N ASN A 144 7.47 -13.83 -18.41
CA ASN A 144 6.31 -12.99 -18.14
C ASN A 144 5.33 -13.04 -19.32
N GLU A 145 4.27 -12.22 -19.28
CA GLU A 145 3.28 -12.16 -20.36
C GLU A 145 3.87 -11.77 -21.73
N ALA A 146 4.98 -11.02 -21.74
CA ALA A 146 5.68 -10.61 -22.96
C ALA A 146 6.64 -11.67 -23.51
N GLY A 147 6.89 -12.77 -22.78
CA GLY A 147 7.73 -13.89 -23.21
C GLY A 147 8.90 -14.18 -22.28
N LYS A 148 9.95 -14.81 -22.84
CA LYS A 148 11.19 -15.17 -22.13
C LYS A 148 12.22 -14.04 -22.33
N VAL A 149 12.63 -13.37 -21.26
CA VAL A 149 13.65 -12.32 -21.27
C VAL A 149 14.88 -12.80 -20.49
N PRO A 150 16.10 -12.83 -21.07
CA PRO A 150 17.30 -13.17 -20.32
C PRO A 150 17.45 -12.26 -19.09
N VAL A 151 17.73 -12.82 -17.91
CA VAL A 151 17.81 -12.03 -16.67
C VAL A 151 18.94 -10.99 -16.76
N ALA A 152 20.02 -11.29 -17.46
CA ALA A 152 21.11 -10.35 -17.78
C ALA A 152 20.65 -9.06 -18.48
N GLN A 153 19.50 -9.07 -19.17
CA GLN A 153 18.95 -7.90 -19.87
C GLN A 153 17.95 -7.09 -19.02
N THR A 154 17.59 -7.60 -17.85
CA THR A 154 16.63 -6.96 -16.94
C THR A 154 17.31 -5.94 -16.02
N GLU A 155 16.50 -5.20 -15.26
CA GLU A 155 16.98 -4.31 -14.21
C GLU A 155 17.74 -5.05 -13.09
N PHE A 156 17.52 -6.36 -12.90
CA PHE A 156 18.18 -7.13 -11.84
C PHE A 156 19.68 -7.28 -12.07
N ALA A 157 20.10 -7.39 -13.32
CA ALA A 157 21.51 -7.45 -13.71
C ALA A 157 22.21 -6.08 -13.59
N ARG A 158 21.44 -5.00 -13.53
CA ARG A 158 21.95 -3.62 -13.35
C ARG A 158 21.96 -3.18 -11.88
N ASP A 159 21.82 -4.13 -10.95
CA ASP A 159 21.89 -3.87 -9.52
C ASP A 159 23.24 -3.22 -9.15
N THR A 160 23.23 -2.17 -8.33
CA THR A 160 24.44 -1.41 -7.99
C THR A 160 25.43 -2.19 -7.13
N THR A 161 24.95 -3.23 -6.44
CA THR A 161 25.75 -4.02 -5.49
C THR A 161 26.09 -5.39 -6.08
N PHE A 162 25.14 -6.03 -6.77
CA PHE A 162 25.25 -7.41 -7.26
C PHE A 162 25.06 -7.52 -8.78
N GLY A 163 25.29 -6.44 -9.52
CA GLY A 163 25.14 -6.41 -10.97
C GLY A 163 26.13 -7.32 -11.71
N TYR A 164 25.75 -7.72 -12.92
CA TYR A 164 26.52 -8.60 -13.80
C TYR A 164 26.10 -8.38 -15.27
N HIS A 165 26.88 -8.90 -16.22
CA HIS A 165 26.64 -8.69 -17.66
C HIS A 165 26.42 -9.99 -18.44
N SER A 166 26.97 -11.09 -17.96
CA SER A 166 26.98 -12.36 -18.69
C SER A 166 25.58 -12.96 -18.84
N GLU A 167 25.19 -13.29 -20.07
CA GLU A 167 23.93 -13.99 -20.36
C GLU A 167 24.03 -15.49 -20.14
N GLN A 168 25.17 -16.08 -20.51
CA GLN A 168 25.44 -17.50 -20.30
C GLN A 168 25.85 -17.75 -18.86
N MET A 169 25.22 -18.75 -18.24
CA MET A 169 25.41 -19.07 -16.82
C MET A 169 26.85 -19.46 -16.50
N VAL A 170 27.55 -20.14 -17.41
CA VAL A 170 28.96 -20.50 -17.21
C VAL A 170 29.87 -19.27 -17.20
N ASP A 171 29.60 -18.29 -18.05
CA ASP A 171 30.33 -17.03 -18.10
C ASP A 171 29.96 -16.16 -16.89
N TRP A 172 28.70 -16.19 -16.45
CA TRP A 172 28.25 -15.53 -15.22
C TRP A 172 28.95 -16.09 -13.98
N VAL A 173 29.16 -17.42 -13.90
CA VAL A 173 29.97 -18.02 -12.82
C VAL A 173 31.40 -17.51 -12.89
N ALA A 174 31.98 -17.38 -14.08
CA ALA A 174 33.34 -16.83 -14.22
C ALA A 174 33.42 -15.34 -13.84
N GLU A 175 32.43 -14.53 -14.21
CA GLU A 175 32.33 -13.10 -13.88
C GLU A 175 32.19 -12.90 -12.37
N VAL A 176 31.13 -13.45 -11.78
CA VAL A 176 30.78 -13.24 -10.37
C VAL A 176 31.65 -14.07 -9.43
N GLY A 177 32.08 -15.26 -9.86
CA GLY A 177 32.92 -16.17 -9.11
C GLY A 177 34.42 -15.93 -9.26
N GLN A 178 34.85 -14.83 -9.91
CA GLN A 178 36.25 -14.44 -10.08
C GLN A 178 37.11 -15.49 -10.82
N GLY A 179 36.64 -15.94 -11.98
CA GLY A 179 37.31 -16.90 -12.86
C GLY A 179 37.02 -18.38 -12.52
N ARG A 180 36.01 -18.63 -11.68
CA ARG A 180 35.63 -19.98 -11.27
C ARG A 180 35.19 -20.83 -12.46
N LYS A 181 35.56 -22.11 -12.45
CA LYS A 181 35.17 -23.07 -13.49
C LYS A 181 33.71 -23.50 -13.29
N ALA A 182 32.98 -23.57 -14.40
CA ALA A 182 31.61 -24.03 -14.41
C ALA A 182 31.35 -25.05 -15.53
N LEU A 183 30.38 -25.94 -15.28
CA LEU A 183 29.83 -26.88 -16.25
C LEU A 183 28.33 -26.67 -16.33
N SER A 184 27.80 -26.53 -17.55
CA SER A 184 26.36 -26.51 -17.79
C SER A 184 25.85 -27.95 -17.92
N LEU A 185 24.70 -28.26 -17.31
CA LEU A 185 23.99 -29.51 -17.55
C LEU A 185 22.73 -29.23 -18.39
N PRO A 186 22.74 -29.51 -19.71
CA PRO A 186 21.66 -29.12 -20.61
C PRO A 186 20.35 -29.85 -20.34
N LEU A 187 19.23 -29.18 -20.62
CA LEU A 187 17.88 -29.72 -20.38
C LEU A 187 17.63 -31.04 -21.12
N MET A 188 18.11 -31.15 -22.36
CA MET A 188 17.97 -32.37 -23.16
C MET A 188 18.64 -33.57 -22.48
N GLN A 189 19.79 -33.37 -21.81
CA GLN A 189 20.48 -34.43 -21.11
C GLN A 189 19.71 -34.86 -19.85
N ILE A 190 19.19 -33.90 -19.08
CA ILE A 190 18.37 -34.15 -17.88
C ILE A 190 17.14 -34.99 -18.25
N ARG A 191 16.41 -34.59 -19.29
CA ARG A 191 15.18 -35.29 -19.71
C ARG A 191 15.46 -36.65 -20.34
N ALA A 192 16.62 -36.84 -20.99
CA ALA A 192 17.00 -38.11 -21.59
C ALA A 192 17.50 -39.15 -20.57
N GLN A 193 18.28 -38.72 -19.57
CA GLN A 193 18.93 -39.62 -18.61
C GLN A 193 18.27 -39.62 -17.23
N GLY A 194 17.32 -38.70 -16.99
CA GLY A 194 16.67 -38.53 -15.69
C GLY A 194 17.66 -38.14 -14.59
N PRO A 195 17.48 -38.64 -13.35
CA PRO A 195 18.35 -38.31 -12.22
C PRO A 195 19.84 -38.63 -12.44
N ALA A 196 20.14 -39.65 -13.25
CA ALA A 196 21.50 -40.10 -13.50
C ALA A 196 22.36 -39.02 -14.18
N ALA A 197 21.76 -38.09 -14.93
CA ALA A 197 22.47 -37.00 -15.60
C ALA A 197 23.28 -36.16 -14.60
N LEU A 198 22.61 -35.70 -13.53
CA LEU A 198 23.24 -34.89 -12.51
C LEU A 198 24.12 -35.73 -11.60
N THR A 199 23.70 -36.94 -11.24
CA THR A 199 24.51 -37.84 -10.40
C THR A 199 25.89 -38.08 -11.02
N GLN A 200 25.94 -38.41 -12.31
CA GLN A 200 27.21 -38.67 -13.00
C GLN A 200 28.07 -37.41 -13.05
N MET A 201 27.49 -36.27 -13.43
CA MET A 201 28.24 -35.01 -13.52
C MET A 201 28.82 -34.57 -12.17
N LEU A 202 28.06 -34.72 -11.07
CA LEU A 202 28.55 -34.41 -9.72
C LEU A 202 29.70 -35.32 -9.29
N LEU A 203 29.66 -36.61 -9.64
CA LEU A 203 30.70 -37.58 -9.30
C LEU A 203 31.99 -37.34 -10.09
N GLU A 204 31.89 -36.92 -11.34
CA GLU A 204 33.04 -36.76 -12.25
C GLU A 204 33.67 -35.36 -12.21
N ALA A 205 32.91 -34.33 -11.84
CA ALA A 205 33.41 -32.95 -11.81
C ALA A 205 34.54 -32.78 -10.79
N PRO A 206 35.64 -32.07 -11.12
CA PRO A 206 36.69 -31.73 -10.16
C PRO A 206 36.15 -30.91 -8.99
N ALA A 207 36.82 -31.02 -7.83
CA ALA A 207 36.51 -30.20 -6.66
C ALA A 207 36.48 -28.69 -6.98
N GLY A 208 35.57 -27.96 -6.34
CA GLY A 208 35.34 -26.53 -6.55
C GLY A 208 34.66 -26.13 -7.86
N THR A 209 34.41 -27.08 -8.78
CA THR A 209 33.67 -26.82 -10.03
C THR A 209 32.21 -26.50 -9.72
N VAL A 210 31.65 -25.51 -10.41
CA VAL A 210 30.22 -25.18 -10.31
C VAL A 210 29.45 -25.91 -11.39
N ILE A 211 28.47 -26.71 -11.01
CA ILE A 211 27.50 -27.29 -11.93
C ILE A 211 26.27 -26.40 -11.95
N VAL A 212 25.87 -25.96 -13.14
CA VAL A 212 24.67 -25.16 -13.38
C VAL A 212 23.74 -25.94 -14.31
N PRO A 213 22.71 -26.61 -13.78
CA PRO A 213 21.75 -27.32 -14.61
C PRO A 213 20.69 -26.39 -15.19
N ASP A 214 20.24 -26.73 -16.40
CA ASP A 214 19.01 -26.21 -16.95
C ASP A 214 17.79 -26.78 -16.20
N ALA A 215 16.72 -26.01 -16.12
CA ALA A 215 15.43 -26.48 -15.63
C ALA A 215 14.33 -25.54 -16.08
N GLU A 216 13.27 -26.10 -16.66
CA GLU A 216 12.10 -25.36 -17.13
C GLU A 216 10.86 -25.67 -16.30
N THR A 217 10.73 -26.90 -15.81
CA THR A 217 9.55 -27.40 -15.10
C THR A 217 9.89 -27.89 -13.69
N GLN A 218 8.85 -28.15 -12.92
CA GLN A 218 8.99 -28.80 -11.62
C GLN A 218 9.57 -30.22 -11.74
N ASP A 219 9.20 -30.96 -12.79
CA ASP A 219 9.69 -32.32 -13.02
C ASP A 219 11.21 -32.34 -13.29
N ASP A 220 11.70 -31.33 -14.02
CA ASP A 220 13.14 -31.15 -14.25
C ASP A 220 13.86 -30.96 -12.90
N LEU A 221 13.30 -30.14 -12.00
CA LEU A 221 13.85 -29.91 -10.65
C LEU A 221 13.75 -31.14 -9.75
N GLU A 222 12.67 -31.92 -9.82
CA GLU A 222 12.53 -33.19 -9.09
C GLU A 222 13.59 -34.20 -9.53
N SER A 223 13.87 -34.28 -10.83
CA SER A 223 14.95 -35.12 -11.38
C SER A 223 16.33 -34.68 -10.88
N LEU A 224 16.60 -33.37 -10.85
CA LEU A 224 17.84 -32.83 -10.30
C LEU A 224 17.96 -33.09 -8.78
N ALA A 225 16.89 -32.92 -8.02
CA ALA A 225 16.89 -33.16 -6.57
C ALA A 225 17.19 -34.64 -6.26
N TRP A 226 16.64 -35.56 -7.05
CA TRP A 226 16.99 -36.96 -6.98
C TRP A 226 18.48 -37.18 -7.30
N GLY A 227 18.97 -36.64 -8.42
CA GLY A 227 20.35 -36.84 -8.83
C GLY A 227 21.37 -36.38 -7.79
N LEU A 228 21.05 -35.29 -7.08
CA LEU A 228 21.80 -34.80 -5.91
C LEU A 228 21.81 -35.83 -4.77
N LEU A 229 20.64 -36.36 -4.37
CA LEU A 229 20.56 -37.36 -3.29
C LEU A 229 21.41 -38.60 -3.61
N ASP A 230 21.38 -39.07 -4.85
CA ASP A 230 22.17 -40.22 -5.30
C ASP A 230 23.68 -39.93 -5.28
N ALA A 231 24.10 -38.71 -5.59
CA ALA A 231 25.51 -38.31 -5.50
C ALA A 231 25.97 -38.23 -4.03
N GLU A 232 25.16 -37.62 -3.15
CA GLU A 232 25.43 -37.52 -1.72
C GLU A 232 25.46 -38.91 -1.04
N GLU A 233 24.56 -39.83 -1.42
CA GLU A 233 24.56 -41.21 -0.90
C GLU A 233 25.81 -42.00 -1.32
N ARG A 234 26.38 -41.69 -2.50
CA ARG A 234 27.68 -42.22 -2.94
C ARG A 234 28.87 -41.50 -2.32
N GLY A 235 28.64 -40.65 -1.32
CA GLY A 235 29.67 -39.94 -0.57
C GLY A 235 30.24 -38.72 -1.27
N ARG A 236 29.61 -38.21 -2.34
CA ARG A 236 30.08 -36.96 -2.98
C ARG A 236 29.65 -35.76 -2.14
N PRO A 237 30.60 -34.97 -1.59
CA PRO A 237 30.27 -33.70 -0.93
C PRO A 237 29.77 -32.69 -1.97
N VAL A 238 28.59 -32.14 -1.74
CA VAL A 238 27.99 -31.13 -2.62
C VAL A 238 27.52 -29.94 -1.79
N VAL A 239 27.97 -28.74 -2.15
CA VAL A 239 27.43 -27.50 -1.59
C VAL A 239 26.38 -26.97 -2.55
N VAL A 240 25.16 -26.86 -2.07
CA VAL A 240 24.02 -26.45 -2.89
C VAL A 240 23.68 -25.01 -2.62
N ARG A 241 23.55 -24.23 -3.70
CA ARG A 241 22.84 -22.96 -3.70
C ARG A 241 21.72 -22.99 -4.72
N SER A 242 20.52 -22.56 -4.32
CA SER A 242 19.37 -22.64 -5.21
C SER A 242 18.33 -21.56 -4.97
N ALA A 243 17.37 -21.48 -5.89
CA ALA A 243 16.14 -20.74 -5.69
C ALA A 243 15.08 -21.57 -4.93
N SER A 244 13.93 -20.96 -4.71
CA SER A 244 12.85 -21.43 -3.85
C SER A 244 12.36 -22.86 -4.10
N SER A 245 12.11 -23.24 -5.37
CA SER A 245 11.52 -24.55 -5.68
C SER A 245 12.47 -25.70 -5.33
N PHE A 246 13.76 -25.58 -5.66
CA PHE A 246 14.73 -26.65 -5.40
C PHE A 246 15.03 -26.78 -3.90
N ALA A 247 15.10 -25.66 -3.17
CA ALA A 247 15.23 -25.67 -1.71
C ALA A 247 14.03 -26.38 -1.04
N ALA A 248 12.81 -26.13 -1.50
CA ALA A 248 11.60 -26.80 -1.03
C ALA A 248 11.63 -28.31 -1.30
N LEU A 249 12.04 -28.72 -2.51
CA LEU A 249 12.21 -30.13 -2.87
C LEU A 249 13.24 -30.83 -1.97
N ARG A 250 14.43 -30.24 -1.78
CA ARG A 250 15.45 -30.83 -0.90
C ARG A 250 14.95 -31.01 0.52
N ALA A 251 14.16 -30.05 1.01
CA ALA A 251 13.56 -30.08 2.34
C ALA A 251 12.38 -31.06 2.47
N GLY A 252 11.81 -31.57 1.37
CA GLY A 252 10.61 -32.40 1.42
C GLY A 252 9.32 -31.62 1.62
N LEU A 253 9.31 -30.35 1.22
CA LEU A 253 8.22 -29.41 1.50
C LEU A 253 7.57 -28.96 0.19
N ARG A 254 6.28 -28.61 0.29
CA ARG A 254 5.50 -27.99 -0.79
C ARG A 254 4.65 -26.88 -0.19
N SER A 255 4.43 -25.81 -0.95
CA SER A 255 3.53 -24.72 -0.53
C SER A 255 2.06 -25.14 -0.67
N VAL A 256 1.21 -24.59 0.18
CA VAL A 256 -0.25 -24.73 0.10
C VAL A 256 -0.89 -23.37 0.35
N VAL A 257 -1.99 -23.08 -0.36
CA VAL A 257 -2.77 -21.86 -0.11
C VAL A 257 -3.52 -22.01 1.21
N ARG A 258 -3.42 -21.00 2.08
CA ARG A 258 -4.08 -20.94 3.40
C ARG A 258 -4.69 -19.57 3.61
N GLN A 259 -5.75 -19.54 4.42
CA GLN A 259 -6.33 -18.30 4.92
C GLN A 259 -5.68 -17.94 6.27
N PRO A 260 -5.51 -16.63 6.58
CA PRO A 260 -5.04 -16.20 7.88
C PRO A 260 -6.10 -16.50 8.94
N SER A 261 -5.66 -16.79 10.16
CA SER A 261 -6.54 -16.97 11.32
C SER A 261 -6.35 -15.80 12.25
N LEU A 262 -7.38 -14.97 12.39
CA LEU A 262 -7.41 -13.88 13.37
C LEU A 262 -8.12 -14.31 14.67
N PRO A 263 -7.76 -13.71 15.82
CA PRO A 263 -8.44 -13.95 17.09
C PRO A 263 -9.96 -13.69 17.03
N ASP A 264 -10.37 -12.57 16.43
CA ASP A 264 -11.77 -12.15 16.36
C ASP A 264 -12.04 -11.14 15.24
N GLN A 265 -13.28 -10.64 15.19
CA GLN A 265 -13.70 -9.62 14.24
C GLN A 265 -13.31 -8.20 14.65
N GLU A 266 -12.57 -7.97 15.73
CA GLU A 266 -12.05 -6.65 16.14
C GLU A 266 -10.51 -6.61 16.07
N SER A 267 -9.91 -7.64 15.48
CA SER A 267 -8.47 -7.76 15.37
C SER A 267 -7.85 -6.60 14.57
N ARG A 268 -6.75 -6.07 15.11
CA ARG A 268 -6.06 -4.87 14.65
C ARG A 268 -4.94 -5.26 13.69
N VAL A 269 -5.06 -4.82 12.44
CA VAL A 269 -4.13 -5.20 11.37
C VAL A 269 -3.21 -4.02 11.03
N LEU A 270 -1.91 -4.23 11.15
CA LEU A 270 -0.89 -3.25 10.75
C LEU A 270 -0.28 -3.62 9.40
N VAL A 271 -0.36 -2.73 8.43
CA VAL A 271 0.39 -2.84 7.17
C VAL A 271 1.68 -2.05 7.29
N VAL A 272 2.82 -2.68 7.00
CA VAL A 272 4.15 -2.06 7.03
C VAL A 272 4.81 -2.15 5.66
N CYS A 273 5.09 -1.00 5.02
CA CYS A 273 5.69 -0.95 3.68
C CYS A 273 6.99 -0.14 3.66
N GLY A 274 8.13 -0.84 3.56
CA GLY A 274 9.45 -0.21 3.43
C GLY A 274 10.04 -0.29 2.02
N SER A 275 9.43 -1.06 1.11
CA SER A 275 9.93 -1.24 -0.25
C SER A 275 9.78 0.01 -1.12
N HIS A 276 10.84 0.38 -1.85
CA HIS A 276 10.84 1.52 -2.77
C HIS A 276 10.64 1.16 -4.26
N THR A 277 10.15 -0.04 -4.54
CA THR A 277 9.87 -0.44 -5.91
C THR A 277 8.63 0.31 -6.43
N GLU A 278 8.58 0.56 -7.74
CA GLU A 278 7.41 1.21 -8.34
C GLU A 278 6.13 0.43 -8.07
N ALA A 279 6.19 -0.91 -8.16
CA ALA A 279 5.07 -1.79 -7.87
C ALA A 279 4.57 -1.62 -6.43
N SER A 280 5.48 -1.57 -5.44
CA SER A 280 5.09 -1.36 -4.04
C SER A 280 4.47 0.02 -3.81
N SER A 281 4.96 1.06 -4.51
CA SER A 281 4.40 2.42 -4.41
C SER A 281 2.99 2.50 -5.00
N ARG A 282 2.73 1.86 -6.15
CA ARG A 282 1.38 1.76 -6.75
C ARG A 282 0.42 1.00 -5.85
N GLN A 283 0.82 -0.18 -5.36
CA GLN A 283 -0.01 -0.98 -4.46
C GLN A 283 -0.36 -0.22 -3.17
N LEU A 284 0.60 0.52 -2.59
CA LEU A 284 0.38 1.32 -1.39
C LEU A 284 -0.61 2.46 -1.63
N ALA A 285 -0.48 3.21 -2.73
CA ALA A 285 -1.42 4.28 -3.08
C ALA A 285 -2.85 3.74 -3.26
N ARG A 286 -3.01 2.58 -3.91
CA ARG A 286 -4.31 1.91 -4.04
C ARG A 286 -4.90 1.49 -2.69
N LEU A 287 -4.05 0.98 -1.80
CA LEU A 287 -4.48 0.62 -0.45
C LEU A 287 -4.97 1.86 0.31
N GLU A 288 -4.23 2.96 0.26
CA GLU A 288 -4.59 4.25 0.86
C GLU A 288 -5.93 4.78 0.35
N GLU A 289 -6.14 4.79 -0.96
CA GLU A 289 -7.40 5.20 -1.61
C GLU A 289 -8.63 4.43 -1.08
N ARG A 290 -8.44 3.19 -0.62
CA ARG A 290 -9.52 2.26 -0.28
C ARG A 290 -9.67 2.00 1.23
N SER A 291 -8.73 2.45 2.06
CA SER A 291 -8.72 2.10 3.49
C SER A 291 -8.42 3.28 4.42
N ALA A 292 -7.16 3.47 4.78
CA ALA A 292 -6.71 4.46 5.75
C ALA A 292 -5.55 5.28 5.19
N PRO A 293 -5.38 6.54 5.65
CA PRO A 293 -4.21 7.34 5.30
C PRO A 293 -2.89 6.66 5.69
N VAL A 294 -1.86 6.86 4.87
CA VAL A 294 -0.53 6.29 5.13
C VAL A 294 0.23 7.16 6.13
N ILE A 295 0.56 6.59 7.27
CA ILE A 295 1.48 7.20 8.24
C ILE A 295 2.89 7.04 7.68
N THR A 296 3.44 8.13 7.14
CA THR A 296 4.74 8.14 6.47
C THR A 296 5.84 8.60 7.42
N ILE A 297 6.97 7.89 7.43
CA ILE A 297 8.18 8.30 8.16
C ILE A 297 8.87 9.42 7.39
N PRO A 298 8.91 10.67 7.89
CA PRO A 298 9.52 11.78 7.16
C PRO A 298 11.04 11.72 7.30
N SER A 299 11.76 11.48 6.19
CA SER A 299 13.21 11.27 6.24
C SER A 299 13.94 12.53 6.74
N ASP A 300 13.49 13.73 6.33
CA ASP A 300 14.06 15.00 6.78
C ASP A 300 13.97 15.17 8.30
N TRP A 301 12.83 14.83 8.91
CA TRP A 301 12.68 14.94 10.36
C TRP A 301 13.59 13.92 11.07
N LEU A 302 13.62 12.68 10.57
CA LEU A 302 14.44 11.62 11.14
C LEU A 302 15.93 11.91 11.09
N LEU A 303 16.44 12.37 9.95
CA LEU A 303 17.87 12.63 9.77
C LEU A 303 18.35 13.85 10.57
N ASN A 304 17.48 14.83 10.82
CA ASN A 304 17.84 16.04 11.56
C ASN A 304 17.67 15.89 13.08
N GLU A 305 16.56 15.28 13.53
CA GLU A 305 16.18 15.23 14.96
C GLU A 305 16.38 13.85 15.60
N GLY A 306 16.66 12.82 14.80
CA GLY A 306 16.94 11.46 15.26
C GLY A 306 15.71 10.65 15.67
N LEU A 307 15.97 9.38 16.01
CA LEU A 307 14.95 8.38 16.35
C LEU A 307 14.11 8.76 17.58
N GLU A 308 14.73 9.35 18.60
CA GLU A 308 14.06 9.71 19.85
C GLU A 308 12.97 10.76 19.65
N SER A 309 13.13 11.62 18.65
CA SER A 309 12.14 12.62 18.28
C SER A 309 11.00 12.01 17.44
N VAL A 310 11.33 11.26 16.39
CA VAL A 310 10.32 10.77 15.43
C VAL A 310 9.47 9.62 15.97
N VAL A 311 10.12 8.63 16.60
CA VAL A 311 9.48 7.34 16.90
C VAL A 311 8.29 7.47 17.85
N PRO A 312 8.35 8.20 18.99
CA PRO A 312 7.21 8.32 19.89
C PRO A 312 5.98 8.97 19.22
N HIS A 313 6.19 9.99 18.39
CA HIS A 313 5.10 10.73 17.75
C HIS A 313 4.37 9.87 16.71
N LEU A 314 5.11 9.16 15.86
CA LEU A 314 4.50 8.29 14.85
C LEU A 314 3.89 7.03 15.48
N ALA A 315 4.50 6.49 16.54
CA ALA A 315 3.91 5.37 17.29
C ALA A 315 2.53 5.72 17.85
N VAL A 316 2.35 6.93 18.41
CA VAL A 316 1.03 7.39 18.88
C VAL A 316 0.02 7.45 17.75
N GLN A 317 0.40 7.97 16.57
CA GLN A 317 -0.51 8.00 15.41
C GLN A 317 -0.91 6.60 14.95
N VAL A 318 0.05 5.66 14.90
CA VAL A 318 -0.22 4.27 14.53
C VAL A 318 -1.13 3.61 15.56
N SER A 319 -0.86 3.78 16.86
CA SER A 319 -1.71 3.26 17.93
C SER A 319 -3.13 3.79 17.86
N LEU A 320 -3.32 5.10 17.62
CA LEU A 320 -4.65 5.70 17.47
C LEU A 320 -5.39 5.12 16.26
N ALA A 321 -4.72 4.98 15.11
CA ALA A 321 -5.34 4.37 13.92
C ALA A 321 -5.72 2.90 14.17
N LEU A 322 -4.87 2.13 14.85
CA LEU A 322 -5.18 0.74 15.22
C LEU A 322 -6.35 0.65 16.21
N ASP A 323 -6.48 1.59 17.15
CA ASP A 323 -7.56 1.59 18.15
C ASP A 323 -8.90 2.06 17.56
N GLU A 324 -8.89 3.13 16.75
CA GLU A 324 -10.10 3.73 16.18
C GLU A 324 -10.60 3.00 14.93
N GLN A 325 -9.69 2.51 14.08
CA GLN A 325 -10.03 1.97 12.76
C GLN A 325 -9.75 0.47 12.64
N HIS A 326 -9.14 -0.16 13.67
CA HIS A 326 -8.64 -1.55 13.63
C HIS A 326 -7.70 -1.83 12.43
N PHE A 327 -7.15 -0.77 11.84
CA PHE A 327 -6.30 -0.83 10.66
C PHE A 327 -5.38 0.38 10.61
N ALA A 328 -4.09 0.14 10.38
CA ALA A 328 -3.12 1.22 10.20
C ALA A 328 -2.13 0.86 9.09
N ILE A 329 -1.65 1.89 8.39
CA ILE A 329 -0.61 1.73 7.37
C ILE A 329 0.59 2.58 7.78
N LEU A 330 1.74 1.94 7.96
CA LEU A 330 3.03 2.57 8.24
C LEU A 330 3.95 2.37 7.03
N ALA A 331 4.50 3.44 6.47
CA ALA A 331 5.39 3.33 5.33
C ALA A 331 6.59 4.28 5.38
N THR A 332 7.63 3.92 4.63
CA THR A 332 8.75 4.83 4.35
C THR A 332 8.38 5.81 3.23
N GLU A 333 9.00 6.98 3.26
CA GLU A 333 8.80 8.04 2.26
C GLU A 333 9.05 7.54 0.83
N ARG A 334 8.14 7.86 -0.11
CA ARG A 334 8.22 7.30 -1.48
C ARG A 334 9.20 8.03 -2.40
N VAL A 335 9.37 9.33 -2.21
CA VAL A 335 10.28 10.17 -2.99
C VAL A 335 11.56 10.38 -2.19
N ARG A 336 12.65 9.74 -2.60
CA ARG A 336 13.98 9.96 -1.99
C ARG A 336 14.56 11.27 -2.52
N GLN A 337 14.89 12.20 -1.63
CA GLN A 337 15.70 13.36 -1.99
C GLN A 337 17.15 12.91 -2.25
N ALA A 338 17.83 13.51 -3.23
CA ALA A 338 19.20 13.12 -3.63
C ALA A 338 20.23 13.17 -2.48
N ARG A 339 19.95 13.94 -1.42
CA ARG A 339 20.78 14.05 -0.21
C ARG A 339 20.62 12.89 0.79
N HIS A 340 19.64 12.00 0.61
CA HIS A 340 19.32 10.89 1.54
C HIS A 340 19.50 9.50 0.92
N SER A 341 20.27 9.40 -0.16
CA SER A 341 20.43 8.15 -0.91
C SER A 341 21.58 7.28 -0.42
N ASP A 342 22.27 7.66 0.65
CA ASP A 342 23.35 6.83 1.19
C ASP A 342 22.82 5.66 2.05
N LEU A 343 23.67 4.65 2.23
CA LEU A 343 23.32 3.43 2.96
C LEU A 343 23.00 3.70 4.44
N ALA A 344 23.60 4.75 5.02
CA ALA A 344 23.44 5.12 6.42
C ALA A 344 22.05 5.71 6.68
N ALA A 345 21.56 6.59 5.80
CA ALA A 345 20.20 7.12 5.85
C ALA A 345 19.17 5.99 5.72
N GLY A 346 19.37 5.05 4.78
CA GLY A 346 18.50 3.88 4.64
C GLY A 346 18.43 3.02 5.90
N ALA A 347 19.56 2.80 6.57
CA ALA A 347 19.61 2.07 7.84
C ALA A 347 18.86 2.80 8.97
N GLN A 348 18.96 4.13 9.05
CA GLN A 348 18.21 4.92 10.01
C GLN A 348 16.70 4.87 9.75
N VAL A 349 16.26 4.96 8.49
CA VAL A 349 14.84 4.82 8.14
C VAL A 349 14.30 3.46 8.57
N MET A 350 15.03 2.38 8.30
CA MET A 350 14.62 1.05 8.74
C MET A 350 14.60 0.91 10.26
N ALA A 351 15.58 1.49 10.96
CA ALA A 351 15.59 1.51 12.43
C ALA A 351 14.39 2.29 13.01
N ALA A 352 13.99 3.39 12.38
CA ALA A 352 12.78 4.13 12.76
C ALA A 352 11.52 3.29 12.54
N LEU A 353 11.41 2.66 11.37
CA LEU A 353 10.29 1.79 11.00
C LEU A 353 10.09 0.67 12.02
N THR A 354 11.16 -0.06 12.35
CA THR A 354 11.09 -1.17 13.31
C THR A 354 10.89 -0.67 14.74
N ALA A 355 11.48 0.45 15.15
CA ALA A 355 11.27 1.02 16.48
C ALA A 355 9.82 1.52 16.69
N ILE A 356 9.16 2.03 15.64
CA ILE A 356 7.72 2.36 15.68
C ILE A 356 6.90 1.08 15.84
N VAL A 357 7.16 0.05 15.03
CA VAL A 357 6.48 -1.25 15.15
C VAL A 357 6.65 -1.84 16.56
N ALA A 358 7.86 -1.78 17.13
CA ALA A 358 8.13 -2.28 18.47
C ALA A 358 7.30 -1.60 19.56
N ARG A 359 7.03 -0.31 19.43
CA ARG A 359 6.15 0.42 20.36
C ARG A 359 4.68 0.05 20.22
N VAL A 360 4.25 -0.41 19.06
CA VAL A 360 2.84 -0.75 18.80
C VAL A 360 2.56 -2.25 18.75
N ALA A 361 3.58 -3.10 18.94
CA ALA A 361 3.49 -4.55 18.80
C ALA A 361 2.43 -5.18 19.72
N GLU A 362 2.26 -4.66 20.94
CA GLU A 362 1.23 -5.11 21.89
C GLU A 362 -0.19 -4.84 21.41
N TYR A 363 -0.38 -3.85 20.52
CA TYR A 363 -1.67 -3.45 19.97
C TYR A 363 -1.98 -4.12 18.64
N CYS A 364 -1.06 -4.90 18.07
CA CYS A 364 -1.25 -5.57 16.79
C CYS A 364 -1.70 -7.02 17.00
N ASP A 365 -2.73 -7.44 16.28
CA ASP A 365 -3.19 -8.83 16.21
C ASP A 365 -2.73 -9.52 14.92
N ALA A 366 -2.30 -8.73 13.93
CA ALA A 366 -1.76 -9.20 12.67
C ALA A 366 -0.87 -8.14 12.02
N VAL A 367 0.10 -8.59 11.22
CA VAL A 367 0.95 -7.69 10.44
C VAL A 367 1.08 -8.14 8.99
N ILE A 368 0.95 -7.20 8.05
CA ILE A 368 1.20 -7.41 6.63
C ILE A 368 2.43 -6.60 6.25
N ALA A 369 3.54 -7.26 5.92
CA ALA A 369 4.80 -6.59 5.63
C ALA A 369 5.19 -6.69 4.16
N LYS A 370 5.49 -5.55 3.54
CA LYS A 370 5.87 -5.42 2.13
C LYS A 370 7.34 -5.02 1.96
N GLY A 371 8.06 -5.88 1.24
CA GLY A 371 9.48 -5.78 0.92
C GLY A 371 10.28 -6.84 1.67
N GLY A 372 11.19 -7.56 1.01
CA GLY A 372 11.95 -8.66 1.61
C GLY A 372 12.67 -8.26 2.91
N ILE A 373 13.59 -7.30 2.83
CA ILE A 373 14.32 -6.79 4.01
C ILE A 373 13.35 -6.24 5.08
N THR A 374 12.31 -5.52 4.65
CA THR A 374 11.29 -4.97 5.55
C THR A 374 10.56 -6.07 6.32
N SER A 375 10.11 -7.13 5.66
CA SER A 375 9.43 -8.25 6.30
C SER A 375 10.34 -8.98 7.29
N ALA A 376 11.63 -9.12 6.99
CA ALA A 376 12.59 -9.68 7.95
C ALA A 376 12.71 -8.82 9.20
N GLN A 377 13.06 -7.54 9.01
CA GLN A 377 13.37 -6.63 10.12
C GLN A 377 12.13 -6.26 10.95
N VAL A 378 10.96 -6.18 10.33
CA VAL A 378 9.71 -6.00 11.08
C VAL A 378 9.43 -7.21 11.96
N ALA A 379 9.67 -8.44 11.50
CA ALA A 379 9.51 -9.64 12.32
C ALA A 379 10.58 -9.70 13.44
N THR A 380 11.86 -9.49 13.11
CA THR A 380 12.97 -9.65 14.08
C THR A 380 13.11 -8.48 15.02
N ASP A 381 13.06 -7.25 14.54
CA ASP A 381 13.45 -6.05 15.30
C ASP A 381 12.21 -5.27 15.75
N GLY A 382 11.19 -5.22 14.90
CA GLY A 382 9.90 -4.61 15.24
C GLY A 382 9.11 -5.46 16.24
N LEU A 383 8.83 -6.71 15.90
CA LEU A 383 8.02 -7.60 16.72
C LEU A 383 8.83 -8.42 17.73
N SER A 384 10.17 -8.32 17.67
CA SER A 384 11.08 -9.10 18.52
C SER A 384 10.86 -10.62 18.44
N ALA A 385 10.30 -11.11 17.34
CA ALA A 385 10.05 -12.52 17.14
C ALA A 385 11.38 -13.27 16.95
N THR A 386 11.50 -14.41 17.61
CA THR A 386 12.68 -15.29 17.48
C THR A 386 12.45 -16.43 16.50
N ARG A 387 11.18 -16.74 16.23
CA ARG A 387 10.74 -17.81 15.34
C ARG A 387 9.45 -17.44 14.61
N ALA A 388 9.30 -18.00 13.42
CA ALA A 388 8.04 -18.01 12.68
C ALA A 388 7.70 -19.45 12.29
N TYR A 389 6.42 -19.73 12.11
CA TYR A 389 5.96 -20.99 11.51
C TYR A 389 5.24 -20.69 10.20
N VAL A 390 5.75 -21.20 9.09
CA VAL A 390 5.16 -20.98 7.76
C VAL A 390 3.92 -21.85 7.62
N LYS A 391 2.74 -21.25 7.52
CA LYS A 391 1.48 -21.99 7.32
C LYS A 391 1.28 -22.38 5.85
N GLY A 392 1.87 -21.60 4.96
CA GLY A 392 1.78 -21.73 3.50
C GLY A 392 1.85 -20.36 2.85
N GLN A 393 1.03 -20.14 1.84
CA GLN A 393 0.91 -18.87 1.13
C GLN A 393 -0.54 -18.36 1.11
N LEU A 394 -0.73 -17.05 1.05
CA LEU A 394 -2.06 -16.43 0.86
C LEU A 394 -2.45 -16.46 -0.62
N GLU A 395 -1.47 -16.18 -1.47
CA GLU A 395 -1.54 -16.19 -2.92
C GLU A 395 -0.14 -16.49 -3.47
N PRO A 396 0.01 -16.84 -4.77
CA PRO A 396 1.32 -17.15 -5.35
C PRO A 396 2.38 -16.07 -5.06
N GLY A 397 3.41 -16.46 -4.29
CA GLY A 397 4.53 -15.58 -3.93
C GLY A 397 4.35 -14.76 -2.64
N VAL A 398 3.21 -14.89 -1.94
CA VAL A 398 2.96 -14.21 -0.66
C VAL A 398 2.85 -15.23 0.47
N SER A 399 3.87 -15.29 1.34
CA SER A 399 3.90 -16.26 2.44
C SER A 399 3.03 -15.83 3.62
N LEU A 400 2.35 -16.79 4.23
CA LEU A 400 1.66 -16.66 5.50
C LEU A 400 2.47 -17.32 6.60
N TRP A 401 2.94 -16.51 7.54
CA TRP A 401 3.61 -16.94 8.74
C TRP A 401 2.70 -16.82 9.95
N GLU A 402 3.05 -17.56 10.98
CA GLU A 402 2.52 -17.47 12.32
C GLU A 402 3.71 -17.13 13.23
N LEU A 403 3.76 -15.88 13.73
CA LEU A 403 4.88 -15.38 14.54
C LEU A 403 4.60 -15.59 16.02
N THR A 404 5.57 -16.15 16.76
CA THR A 404 5.55 -16.14 18.22
C THR A 404 6.26 -14.89 18.73
N LEU A 405 5.54 -14.05 19.46
CA LEU A 405 6.04 -12.84 20.09
C LEU A 405 6.65 -13.12 21.48
N PRO A 406 7.49 -12.22 22.03
CA PRO A 406 8.10 -12.41 23.36
C PRO A 406 7.10 -12.55 24.52
N ASP A 407 5.91 -11.94 24.38
CA ASP A 407 4.81 -12.03 25.35
C ASP A 407 4.05 -13.37 25.30
N GLY A 408 4.44 -14.28 24.39
CA GLY A 408 3.83 -15.58 24.18
C GLY A 408 2.62 -15.57 23.22
N ARG A 409 2.18 -14.39 22.75
CA ARG A 409 1.14 -14.31 21.72
C ARG A 409 1.65 -14.85 20.40
N THR A 410 0.72 -15.36 19.61
CA THR A 410 0.97 -15.84 18.27
C THR A 410 0.09 -15.08 17.30
N ILE A 411 0.68 -14.39 16.32
CA ILE A 411 -0.04 -13.56 15.36
C ILE A 411 0.22 -13.97 13.91
N PRO A 412 -0.78 -13.92 13.02
CA PRO A 412 -0.56 -14.10 11.59
C PRO A 412 0.25 -12.94 11.01
N TYR A 413 1.17 -13.30 10.11
CA TYR A 413 2.13 -12.39 9.52
C TYR A 413 2.29 -12.65 8.02
N ALA A 414 1.97 -11.68 7.17
CA ALA A 414 2.15 -11.81 5.73
C ALA A 414 3.51 -11.26 5.29
N VAL A 415 4.25 -12.07 4.52
CA VAL A 415 5.52 -11.68 3.89
C VAL A 415 5.28 -11.47 2.40
N ILE A 416 5.33 -10.21 1.96
CA ILE A 416 5.12 -9.86 0.56
C ILE A 416 6.44 -9.35 -0.03
N PRO A 417 7.05 -10.06 -0.99
CA PRO A 417 8.27 -9.59 -1.66
C PRO A 417 8.06 -8.26 -2.39
N GLY A 418 9.14 -7.48 -2.55
CA GLY A 418 9.07 -6.12 -3.15
C GLY A 418 8.53 -6.07 -4.59
N ASN A 419 8.77 -7.13 -5.37
CA ASN A 419 8.41 -7.22 -6.80
C ASN A 419 7.34 -8.27 -7.09
N VAL A 420 6.64 -8.75 -6.07
CA VAL A 420 5.58 -9.75 -6.20
C VAL A 420 4.22 -9.08 -6.05
N GLY A 421 3.25 -9.64 -6.78
CA GLY A 421 1.85 -9.21 -6.75
C GLY A 421 1.46 -8.30 -7.91
N HIS A 422 0.17 -8.22 -8.16
CA HIS A 422 -0.44 -7.25 -9.08
C HIS A 422 -0.78 -5.94 -8.34
N GLU A 423 -1.39 -4.97 -9.02
CA GLU A 423 -1.67 -3.65 -8.42
C GLU A 423 -2.60 -3.68 -7.20
N GLN A 424 -3.38 -4.75 -7.03
CA GLN A 424 -4.33 -4.93 -5.92
C GLN A 424 -3.82 -5.85 -4.81
N THR A 425 -2.65 -6.46 -4.93
CA THR A 425 -2.16 -7.46 -3.96
C THR A 425 -2.23 -7.01 -2.49
N LEU A 426 -1.87 -5.76 -2.16
CA LEU A 426 -1.99 -5.28 -0.77
C LEU A 426 -3.44 -5.22 -0.28
N ILE A 427 -4.38 -4.86 -1.16
CA ILE A 427 -5.81 -4.83 -0.87
C ILE A 427 -6.34 -6.25 -0.70
N ASP A 428 -5.96 -7.17 -1.59
CA ASP A 428 -6.44 -8.55 -1.56
C ASP A 428 -5.94 -9.28 -0.31
N VAL A 429 -4.66 -9.09 0.03
CA VAL A 429 -4.09 -9.60 1.28
C VAL A 429 -4.77 -8.98 2.50
N ALA A 430 -4.96 -7.65 2.54
CA ALA A 430 -5.69 -7.01 3.64
C ALA A 430 -7.15 -7.50 3.76
N THR A 431 -7.79 -7.82 2.63
CA THR A 431 -9.14 -8.39 2.58
C THR A 431 -9.17 -9.83 3.12
N GLN A 432 -8.17 -10.66 2.81
CA GLN A 432 -8.04 -12.00 3.37
C GLN A 432 -7.83 -11.97 4.90
N PHE A 433 -7.09 -10.98 5.39
CA PHE A 433 -6.99 -10.68 6.82
C PHE A 433 -8.26 -10.08 7.40
N GLN A 434 -9.38 -9.99 6.67
CA GLN A 434 -10.64 -9.39 7.13
C GLN A 434 -10.43 -8.06 7.86
N ALA A 435 -9.45 -7.26 7.43
CA ALA A 435 -9.19 -5.98 8.06
C ALA A 435 -10.46 -5.11 7.99
N ALA A 436 -10.74 -4.33 9.04
CA ALA A 436 -11.99 -3.58 9.19
C ALA A 436 -12.48 -2.82 7.93
N PRO A 437 -11.64 -2.06 7.19
CA PRO A 437 -12.07 -1.38 5.96
C PRO A 437 -12.50 -2.34 4.83
N PHE A 438 -12.13 -3.62 4.92
CA PHE A 438 -12.38 -4.66 3.91
C PHE A 438 -13.34 -5.76 4.38
N LYS A 439 -13.92 -5.66 5.58
CA LYS A 439 -14.90 -6.64 6.07
C LYS A 439 -16.15 -6.62 5.19
N SER A 440 -16.52 -7.77 4.64
CA SER A 440 -17.85 -7.94 4.06
C SER A 440 -18.88 -7.95 5.19
N VAL A 441 -19.84 -7.02 5.15
CA VAL A 441 -20.94 -6.98 6.13
C VAL A 441 -21.81 -8.21 5.90
N THR A 442 -21.52 -9.33 6.57
CA THR A 442 -22.50 -10.39 6.75
C THR A 442 -23.51 -9.88 7.78
N ARG A 443 -24.59 -9.25 7.29
CA ARG A 443 -25.71 -8.78 8.12
C ARG A 443 -26.29 -9.96 8.91
N LYS A 444 -25.93 -10.06 10.19
CA LYS A 444 -26.84 -10.62 11.20
C LYS A 444 -27.76 -9.49 11.65
N THR A 445 -29.05 -9.66 11.41
CA THR A 445 -30.12 -8.73 11.80
C THR A 445 -30.17 -8.55 13.31
N VAL A 446 -29.90 -7.33 13.78
CA VAL A 446 -30.18 -6.86 15.14
C VAL A 446 -31.12 -5.64 15.03
N PRO A 447 -32.11 -5.45 15.92
CA PRO A 447 -33.15 -4.43 15.76
C PRO A 447 -32.60 -3.01 15.87
N ALA A 448 -33.26 -2.08 15.19
CA ALA A 448 -32.86 -0.69 15.04
C ALA A 448 -32.74 0.04 16.39
N LEU A 449 -31.50 0.40 16.74
CA LEU A 449 -31.21 1.53 17.62
C LEU A 449 -30.58 2.63 16.76
N GLN A 450 -31.03 3.87 16.95
CA GLN A 450 -30.48 5.00 16.19
C GLN A 450 -29.05 5.32 16.67
N PRO A 451 -28.08 5.48 15.75
CA PRO A 451 -26.73 5.90 16.10
C PRO A 451 -26.74 7.33 16.64
N ILE A 452 -25.93 7.59 17.66
CA ILE A 452 -25.61 8.94 18.12
C ILE A 452 -24.50 9.48 17.21
N GLU A 453 -24.75 10.60 16.53
CA GLU A 453 -23.74 11.33 15.75
C GLU A 453 -22.66 11.89 16.69
N GLN A 454 -21.43 11.37 16.61
CA GLN A 454 -20.27 12.04 17.18
C GLN A 454 -19.64 12.95 16.11
N LYS A 455 -19.60 14.26 16.40
CA LYS A 455 -19.00 15.27 15.51
C LYS A 455 -17.47 15.22 15.62
N SER A 456 -16.79 15.20 14.47
CA SER A 456 -15.33 15.34 14.38
C SER A 456 -14.89 16.71 14.89
N LEU A 457 -14.00 16.73 15.90
CA LEU A 457 -13.48 17.95 16.51
C LEU A 457 -12.75 18.85 15.50
N VAL A 458 -12.06 18.26 14.51
CA VAL A 458 -11.40 19.01 13.42
C VAL A 458 -12.44 19.66 12.51
N ALA A 459 -13.54 18.98 12.21
CA ALA A 459 -14.64 19.55 11.42
C ALA A 459 -15.30 20.71 12.18
N GLU A 460 -15.50 20.57 13.48
CA GLU A 460 -16.03 21.64 14.33
C GLU A 460 -15.10 22.85 14.41
N ILE A 461 -13.80 22.64 14.58
CA ILE A 461 -12.80 23.73 14.60
C ILE A 461 -12.73 24.41 13.22
N THR A 462 -12.72 23.64 12.14
CA THR A 462 -12.70 24.17 10.77
C THR A 462 -13.95 25.01 10.50
N GLN A 463 -15.12 24.55 10.94
CA GLN A 463 -16.37 25.31 10.82
C GLN A 463 -16.33 26.61 11.62
N ARG A 464 -15.85 26.58 12.88
CA ARG A 464 -15.72 27.79 13.71
C ARG A 464 -14.73 28.81 13.14
N LEU A 465 -13.64 28.34 12.53
CA LEU A 465 -12.70 29.22 11.81
C LEU A 465 -13.32 29.78 10.54
N LEU A 466 -14.11 28.98 9.81
CA LEU A 466 -14.85 29.44 8.64
C LEU A 466 -15.85 30.54 9.02
N ASP A 467 -16.63 30.33 10.08
CA ASP A 467 -17.58 31.31 10.62
C ASP A 467 -16.86 32.60 11.06
N TYR A 468 -15.68 32.47 11.69
CA TYR A 468 -14.83 33.61 12.06
C TYR A 468 -14.32 34.39 10.84
N LEU A 469 -13.90 33.70 9.77
CA LEU A 469 -13.46 34.34 8.52
C LEU A 469 -14.61 34.99 7.76
N LEU A 470 -15.82 34.44 7.86
CA LEU A 470 -17.04 34.94 7.20
C LEU A 470 -17.77 36.02 8.02
N SER A 471 -17.43 36.19 9.31
CA SER A 471 -18.02 37.19 10.21
C SER A 471 -17.77 38.65 9.77
N GLY A 472 -16.76 38.87 8.92
CA GLY A 472 -16.32 40.20 8.49
C GLY A 472 -15.34 40.88 9.43
N GLU A 473 -14.96 40.24 10.54
CA GLU A 473 -13.94 40.75 11.47
C GLU A 473 -12.53 40.73 10.85
N ILE A 474 -12.26 39.82 9.91
CA ILE A 474 -11.03 39.76 9.11
C ILE A 474 -11.35 40.11 7.66
N LYS A 475 -10.69 41.16 7.14
CA LYS A 475 -10.82 41.56 5.73
C LYS A 475 -9.89 40.74 4.83
N PRO A 476 -10.26 40.48 3.57
CA PRO A 476 -9.36 39.84 2.60
C PRO A 476 -8.02 40.59 2.49
N GLY A 477 -6.92 39.84 2.55
CA GLY A 477 -5.55 40.35 2.62
C GLY A 477 -5.03 40.64 4.02
N ASN A 478 -5.85 40.55 5.07
CA ASN A 478 -5.42 40.76 6.45
C ASN A 478 -4.88 39.46 7.07
N ARG A 479 -3.98 39.65 8.03
CA ARG A 479 -3.37 38.58 8.82
C ARG A 479 -4.36 38.05 9.87
N LEU A 480 -4.44 36.74 10.01
CA LEU A 480 -5.16 36.08 11.09
C LEU A 480 -4.38 36.23 12.42
N PRO A 481 -5.07 36.14 13.58
CA PRO A 481 -4.39 35.93 14.85
C PRO A 481 -3.46 34.72 14.79
N SER A 482 -2.37 34.74 15.54
CA SER A 482 -1.40 33.65 15.54
C SER A 482 -2.05 32.32 15.97
N GLU A 483 -1.47 31.19 15.53
CA GLU A 483 -1.93 29.85 15.95
C GLU A 483 -2.05 29.74 17.47
N ARG A 484 -1.15 30.41 18.22
CA ARG A 484 -1.21 30.47 19.68
C ARG A 484 -2.49 31.16 20.18
N GLN A 485 -2.82 32.32 19.62
CA GLN A 485 -4.00 33.09 20.03
C GLN A 485 -5.30 32.39 19.65
N LEU A 486 -5.36 31.79 18.45
CA LEU A 486 -6.52 31.02 18.01
C LEU A 486 -6.72 29.74 18.85
N SER A 487 -5.62 29.09 19.23
CA SER A 487 -5.65 27.90 20.10
C SER A 487 -6.14 28.25 21.50
N GLU A 488 -5.65 29.35 22.07
CA GLU A 488 -6.10 29.89 23.36
C GLU A 488 -7.59 30.32 23.32
N ALA A 489 -8.03 30.98 22.25
CA ALA A 489 -9.42 31.44 22.09
C ALA A 489 -10.42 30.29 21.87
N LEU A 490 -10.01 29.23 21.18
CA LEU A 490 -10.86 28.06 20.92
C LEU A 490 -10.77 27.01 22.03
N GLY A 491 -9.82 27.14 22.97
CA GLY A 491 -9.58 26.15 24.03
C GLY A 491 -9.03 24.82 23.50
N MET A 492 -8.46 24.80 22.30
CA MET A 492 -8.08 23.57 21.58
C MET A 492 -6.56 23.46 21.40
N GLY A 493 -6.07 22.23 21.23
CA GLY A 493 -4.66 21.95 20.96
C GLY A 493 -4.18 22.55 19.63
N ARG A 494 -2.94 23.08 19.61
CA ARG A 494 -2.33 23.72 18.42
C ARG A 494 -2.21 22.79 17.22
N SER A 495 -2.10 21.48 17.45
CA SER A 495 -2.07 20.45 16.39
C SER A 495 -3.39 20.38 15.63
N THR A 496 -4.51 20.29 16.34
CA THR A 496 -5.86 20.24 15.76
C THR A 496 -6.21 21.54 15.03
N LEU A 497 -5.81 22.68 15.60
CA LEU A 497 -5.98 23.98 14.94
C LEU A 497 -5.16 24.08 13.65
N ARG A 498 -3.93 23.55 13.62
CA ARG A 498 -3.06 23.60 12.45
C ARG A 498 -3.61 22.76 11.31
N GLU A 499 -4.21 21.61 11.60
CA GLU A 499 -4.90 20.80 10.58
C GLU A 499 -6.13 21.52 10.00
N SER A 500 -6.91 22.22 10.83
CA SER A 500 -7.99 23.08 10.33
C SER A 500 -7.48 24.26 9.48
N LEU A 501 -6.38 24.91 9.87
CA LEU A 501 -5.77 25.99 9.07
C LEU A 501 -5.16 25.47 7.76
N LYS A 502 -4.58 24.26 7.74
CA LYS A 502 -4.11 23.59 6.52
C LYS A 502 -5.26 23.28 5.58
N ALA A 503 -6.38 22.76 6.09
CA ALA A 503 -7.58 22.53 5.29
C ALA A 503 -8.05 23.83 4.62
N LEU A 504 -8.13 24.93 5.37
CA LEU A 504 -8.50 26.26 4.83
C LEU A 504 -7.46 26.84 3.84
N THR A 505 -6.18 26.48 4.00
CA THR A 505 -5.10 26.85 3.07
C THR A 505 -5.17 26.05 1.77
N LEU A 506 -5.44 24.74 1.85
CA LEU A 506 -5.67 23.85 0.70
C LEU A 506 -6.92 24.26 -0.08
N LEU A 507 -7.97 24.69 0.63
CA LEU A 507 -9.19 25.26 0.06
C LEU A 507 -8.97 26.63 -0.58
N GLY A 508 -7.76 27.20 -0.47
CA GLY A 508 -7.41 28.48 -1.10
C GLY A 508 -8.05 29.69 -0.42
N LEU A 509 -8.60 29.53 0.78
CA LEU A 509 -9.12 30.64 1.59
C LEU A 509 -7.98 31.35 2.33
N LEU A 510 -6.95 30.61 2.72
CA LEU A 510 -5.80 31.16 3.44
C LEU A 510 -4.51 31.08 2.60
N GLU A 511 -3.59 32.00 2.88
CA GLU A 511 -2.22 32.01 2.37
C GLU A 511 -1.27 32.02 3.58
N VAL A 512 -0.41 31.02 3.68
CA VAL A 512 0.65 30.99 4.69
C VAL A 512 1.90 31.64 4.09
N ARG A 513 2.34 32.76 4.67
CA ARG A 513 3.60 33.42 4.33
C ARG A 513 4.66 33.01 5.33
N GLN A 514 5.68 32.32 4.85
CA GLN A 514 6.71 31.71 5.69
C GLN A 514 7.40 32.77 6.56
N GLY A 515 7.42 32.54 7.88
CA GLY A 515 8.00 33.46 8.88
C GLY A 515 7.16 34.71 9.18
N ASP A 516 6.12 34.98 8.40
CA ASP A 516 5.31 36.19 8.53
C ASP A 516 3.93 35.88 9.12
N GLY A 517 3.19 34.88 8.64
CA GLY A 517 1.91 34.47 9.24
C GLY A 517 0.89 33.97 8.22
N THR A 518 -0.34 33.71 8.69
CA THR A 518 -1.45 33.25 7.86
C THR A 518 -2.36 34.42 7.50
N TYR A 519 -2.71 34.55 6.23
CA TYR A 519 -3.49 35.64 5.67
C TYR A 519 -4.76 35.13 4.99
N LEU A 520 -5.86 35.87 5.07
CA LEU A 520 -7.04 35.61 4.25
C LEU A 520 -6.74 36.00 2.80
N LYS A 521 -6.86 35.08 1.83
CA LYS A 521 -6.59 35.36 0.43
C LYS A 521 -7.56 36.40 -0.14
N LYS A 522 -7.05 37.25 -1.03
CA LYS A 522 -7.91 38.09 -1.88
C LYS A 522 -8.60 37.17 -2.90
N ALA A 523 -9.89 37.36 -3.10
CA ALA A 523 -10.66 36.53 -4.02
C ALA A 523 -10.16 36.74 -5.46
N ASP A 524 -9.33 35.82 -5.94
CA ASP A 524 -9.04 35.69 -7.36
C ASP A 524 -9.96 34.59 -7.94
N SER A 525 -10.49 34.82 -9.15
CA SER A 525 -11.58 34.09 -9.83
C SER A 525 -11.37 32.58 -10.11
N ALA A 526 -10.46 31.88 -9.43
CA ALA A 526 -10.12 30.47 -9.65
C ALA A 526 -10.96 29.46 -8.85
N LEU A 527 -11.77 29.90 -7.86
CA LEU A 527 -12.66 29.01 -7.11
C LEU A 527 -13.89 28.57 -7.93
N LEU A 528 -14.44 29.45 -8.77
CA LEU A 528 -15.64 29.18 -9.55
C LEU A 528 -15.49 28.01 -10.56
N PRO A 529 -14.43 27.95 -11.39
CA PRO A 529 -14.29 26.87 -12.38
C PRO A 529 -14.18 25.46 -11.76
N ARG A 530 -13.55 25.34 -10.59
CA ARG A 530 -13.40 24.06 -9.87
C ARG A 530 -14.68 23.59 -9.19
N ILE A 531 -15.49 24.52 -8.68
CA ILE A 531 -16.81 24.19 -8.13
C ILE A 531 -17.75 23.73 -9.26
N ILE A 532 -17.60 24.28 -10.47
CA ILE A 532 -18.35 23.86 -11.67
C ILE A 532 -17.96 22.43 -12.12
N GLU A 533 -16.68 22.07 -12.09
CA GLU A 533 -16.23 20.68 -12.35
C GLU A 533 -16.79 19.68 -11.33
N TRP A 534 -16.86 20.05 -10.04
CA TRP A 534 -17.48 19.21 -9.01
C TRP A 534 -18.98 19.04 -9.23
N GLY A 535 -19.66 20.08 -9.69
CA GLY A 535 -21.06 20.04 -10.11
C GLY A 535 -21.40 18.98 -11.15
N LEU A 536 -20.48 18.77 -12.11
CA LEU A 536 -20.61 17.80 -13.20
C LEU A 536 -20.29 16.36 -12.76
N LEU A 537 -19.57 16.17 -11.65
CA LEU A 537 -19.14 14.88 -11.11
C LEU A 537 -20.08 14.30 -10.04
N LEU A 538 -21.09 15.06 -9.59
CA LEU A 538 -21.93 14.69 -8.45
C LEU A 538 -22.82 13.45 -8.66
N GLY A 539 -22.92 12.92 -9.89
CA GLY A 539 -23.83 11.82 -10.21
C GLY A 539 -25.30 12.26 -10.12
N GLU A 540 -26.17 11.50 -10.79
CA GLU A 540 -27.58 11.87 -10.97
C GLU A 540 -28.33 12.00 -9.63
N GLN A 541 -28.15 11.02 -8.74
CA GLN A 541 -28.88 10.98 -7.46
C GLN A 541 -28.54 12.16 -6.55
N ARG A 542 -27.26 12.50 -6.38
CA ARG A 542 -26.86 13.61 -5.49
C ARG A 542 -27.23 14.98 -6.07
N THR A 543 -27.29 15.10 -7.40
CA THR A 543 -27.78 16.31 -8.08
C THR A 543 -29.26 16.53 -7.77
N MET A 544 -30.06 15.47 -7.77
CA MET A 544 -31.48 15.53 -7.40
C MET A 544 -31.69 15.89 -5.94
N ASP A 545 -30.88 15.33 -5.03
CA ASP A 545 -30.93 15.65 -3.60
C ASP A 545 -30.59 17.15 -3.33
N LEU A 546 -29.61 17.70 -4.04
CA LEU A 546 -29.24 19.12 -3.93
C LEU A 546 -30.35 20.06 -4.41
N ILE A 547 -31.11 19.67 -5.43
CA ILE A 547 -32.21 20.48 -5.95
C ILE A 547 -33.39 20.46 -5.01
N GLU A 548 -33.67 19.31 -4.39
CA GLU A 548 -34.69 19.23 -3.34
C GLU A 548 -34.34 20.16 -2.17
N ALA A 549 -33.06 20.17 -1.75
CA ALA A 549 -32.59 21.08 -0.70
C ALA A 549 -32.70 22.55 -1.14
N ARG A 550 -32.26 22.88 -2.36
CA ARG A 550 -32.33 24.24 -2.93
C ARG A 550 -33.75 24.78 -2.91
N GLN A 551 -34.71 23.98 -3.37
CA GLN A 551 -36.12 24.35 -3.46
C GLN A 551 -36.68 24.83 -2.12
N LYS A 552 -36.45 24.07 -1.04
CA LYS A 552 -36.94 24.42 0.29
C LYS A 552 -36.31 25.72 0.81
N ILE A 553 -35.02 25.92 0.52
CA ILE A 553 -34.26 27.09 0.97
C ILE A 553 -34.67 28.36 0.23
N GLU A 554 -34.81 28.31 -1.09
CA GLU A 554 -35.18 29.46 -1.93
C GLU A 554 -36.56 30.01 -1.56
N VAL A 555 -37.52 29.15 -1.21
CA VAL A 555 -38.87 29.55 -0.77
C VAL A 555 -38.81 30.36 0.53
N ILE A 556 -38.05 29.89 1.52
CA ILE A 556 -37.84 30.61 2.79
C ILE A 556 -37.13 31.95 2.52
N ILE A 557 -36.16 31.97 1.60
CA ILE A 557 -35.45 33.19 1.21
C ILE A 557 -36.40 34.21 0.58
N ALA A 558 -37.28 33.80 -0.34
CA ALA A 558 -38.24 34.69 -1.00
C ALA A 558 -39.23 35.29 0.01
N GLU A 559 -39.72 34.48 0.95
CA GLU A 559 -40.59 34.92 2.05
C GLU A 559 -39.89 36.00 2.91
N LEU A 560 -38.67 35.72 3.36
CA LEU A 560 -37.89 36.64 4.18
C LEU A 560 -37.50 37.91 3.40
N ALA A 561 -37.22 37.80 2.11
CA ALA A 561 -36.90 38.93 1.26
C ALA A 561 -38.09 39.90 1.15
N ALA A 562 -39.30 39.39 0.95
CA ALA A 562 -40.51 40.20 0.94
C ALA A 562 -40.73 40.93 2.29
N GLN A 563 -40.49 40.25 3.40
CA GLN A 563 -40.62 40.82 4.75
C GLN A 563 -39.57 41.90 5.05
N ARG A 564 -38.34 41.74 4.54
CA ARG A 564 -37.16 42.53 4.94
C ARG A 564 -36.66 43.52 3.89
N ARG A 565 -37.39 43.67 2.78
CA ARG A 565 -37.04 44.56 1.68
C ARG A 565 -36.87 46.01 2.09
N ASP A 566 -35.98 46.70 1.38
CA ASP A 566 -35.87 48.15 1.40
C ASP A 566 -35.88 48.72 -0.03
N TYR A 567 -36.09 50.03 -0.16
CA TYR A 567 -36.22 50.69 -1.45
C TYR A 567 -34.99 50.52 -2.36
N ARG A 568 -33.79 50.52 -1.78
CA ARG A 568 -32.54 50.36 -2.54
C ARG A 568 -32.39 48.94 -3.07
N ALA A 569 -32.70 47.96 -2.22
CA ALA A 569 -32.73 46.55 -2.60
C ALA A 569 -33.69 46.26 -3.77
N ILE A 570 -34.89 46.84 -3.75
CA ILE A 570 -35.87 46.68 -4.82
C ILE A 570 -35.41 47.34 -6.13
N GLU A 571 -34.77 48.52 -6.07
CA GLU A 571 -34.22 49.16 -7.27
C GLU A 571 -33.12 48.31 -7.92
N GLU A 572 -32.23 47.71 -7.13
CA GLU A 572 -31.22 46.79 -7.65
C GLU A 572 -31.83 45.51 -8.23
N LEU A 573 -32.87 44.95 -7.59
CA LEU A 573 -33.59 43.80 -8.11
C LEU A 573 -34.30 44.13 -9.44
N ARG A 574 -34.84 45.34 -9.58
CA ARG A 574 -35.44 45.85 -10.83
C ARG A 574 -34.42 45.97 -11.96
N LYS A 575 -33.17 46.37 -11.67
CA LYS A 575 -32.09 46.37 -12.67
C LYS A 575 -31.76 44.95 -13.14
N ILE A 576 -31.73 43.98 -12.24
CA ILE A 576 -31.51 42.56 -12.58
C ILE A 576 -32.67 42.03 -13.43
N MET A 577 -33.92 42.37 -13.10
CA MET A 577 -35.09 42.02 -13.92
C MET A 577 -35.01 42.59 -15.34
N LYS A 578 -34.50 43.82 -15.51
CA LYS A 578 -34.24 44.39 -16.85
C LYS A 578 -33.20 43.59 -17.64
N ARG A 579 -32.14 43.11 -16.97
CA ARG A 579 -31.13 42.24 -17.62
C ARG A 579 -31.75 40.92 -18.07
N LEU A 580 -32.55 40.27 -17.21
CA LEU A 580 -33.30 39.06 -17.58
C LEU A 580 -34.21 39.29 -18.80
N GLN A 581 -34.91 40.43 -18.85
CA GLN A 581 -35.77 40.78 -19.99
C GLN A 581 -34.98 41.05 -21.27
N GLN A 582 -33.83 41.72 -21.17
CA GLN A 582 -33.03 42.17 -22.31
C GLN A 582 -32.10 41.09 -22.87
N ALA A 583 -31.81 40.04 -22.10
CA ALA A 583 -30.95 38.94 -22.53
C ALA A 583 -31.45 38.27 -23.82
N GLY A 584 -32.78 38.18 -24.02
CA GLY A 584 -33.35 37.64 -25.25
C GLY A 584 -32.84 36.22 -25.55
N SER A 585 -32.12 36.05 -26.66
CA SER A 585 -31.47 34.80 -27.08
C SER A 585 -30.03 34.63 -26.58
N ASP A 586 -29.50 35.55 -25.78
CA ASP A 586 -28.21 35.39 -25.10
C ASP A 586 -28.41 34.56 -23.82
N TYR A 587 -28.26 33.24 -23.97
CA TYR A 587 -28.44 32.30 -22.87
C TYR A 587 -27.42 32.49 -21.75
N GLN A 588 -26.21 32.96 -22.05
CA GLN A 588 -25.17 33.14 -21.05
C GLN A 588 -25.49 34.35 -20.15
N GLU A 589 -25.88 35.48 -20.75
CA GLU A 589 -26.33 36.66 -19.98
C GLU A 589 -27.62 36.35 -19.20
N PHE A 590 -28.53 35.55 -19.76
CA PHE A 590 -29.73 35.13 -19.03
C PHE A 590 -29.39 34.32 -17.79
N VAL A 591 -28.51 33.31 -17.89
CA VAL A 591 -28.05 32.50 -16.76
C VAL A 591 -27.36 33.37 -15.69
N ASP A 592 -26.54 34.33 -16.12
CA ASP A 592 -25.85 35.22 -15.19
C ASP A 592 -26.81 36.18 -14.47
N ALA A 593 -27.85 36.65 -15.16
CA ALA A 593 -28.89 37.47 -14.54
C ALA A 593 -29.83 36.65 -13.63
N ASP A 594 -30.12 35.40 -13.96
CA ASP A 594 -30.88 34.43 -13.15
C ASP A 594 -30.18 34.16 -11.81
N VAL A 595 -28.90 33.79 -11.86
CA VAL A 595 -28.06 33.60 -10.67
C VAL A 595 -28.03 34.87 -9.81
N ALA A 596 -27.83 36.03 -10.45
CA ALA A 596 -27.81 37.32 -9.74
C ALA A 596 -29.15 37.63 -9.05
N PHE A 597 -30.28 37.26 -9.65
CA PHE A 597 -31.61 37.48 -9.08
C PHE A 597 -31.79 36.72 -7.77
N HIS A 598 -31.50 35.41 -7.77
CA HIS A 598 -31.65 34.56 -6.59
C HIS A 598 -30.68 34.95 -5.46
N LEU A 599 -29.42 35.27 -5.78
CA LEU A 599 -28.48 35.78 -4.78
C LEU A 599 -28.95 37.13 -4.21
N LYS A 600 -29.55 37.98 -5.05
CA LYS A 600 -30.08 39.25 -4.58
C LYS A 600 -31.23 39.06 -3.60
N LEU A 601 -32.15 38.13 -3.85
CA LEU A 601 -33.19 37.78 -2.88
C LEU A 601 -32.60 37.33 -1.54
N ALA A 602 -31.54 36.52 -1.56
CA ALA A 602 -30.86 36.06 -0.35
C ALA A 602 -30.18 37.20 0.43
N GLU A 603 -29.63 38.19 -0.26
CA GLU A 603 -29.14 39.42 0.38
C GLU A 603 -30.28 40.20 1.05
N ILE A 604 -31.41 40.36 0.36
CA ILE A 604 -32.59 41.08 0.86
C ILE A 604 -33.19 40.36 2.08
N ALA A 605 -33.14 39.03 2.11
CA ALA A 605 -33.57 38.21 3.23
C ALA A 605 -32.74 38.44 4.50
N ARG A 606 -31.57 39.08 4.43
CA ARG A 606 -30.70 39.41 5.59
C ARG A 606 -30.46 38.21 6.53
N ASN A 607 -30.35 37.01 5.95
CA ASN A 607 -29.97 35.81 6.66
C ASN A 607 -28.69 35.29 6.00
N THR A 608 -27.55 35.59 6.62
CA THR A 608 -26.22 35.30 6.07
C THR A 608 -26.03 33.80 5.86
N VAL A 609 -26.53 32.97 6.77
CA VAL A 609 -26.45 31.50 6.66
C VAL A 609 -27.22 30.99 5.45
N LEU A 610 -28.47 31.43 5.26
CA LEU A 610 -29.27 31.01 4.10
C LEU A 610 -28.65 31.49 2.78
N ARG A 611 -28.08 32.70 2.76
CA ARG A 611 -27.37 33.24 1.60
C ARG A 611 -26.14 32.41 1.25
N ASP A 612 -25.32 32.07 2.23
CA ASP A 612 -24.06 31.35 2.00
C ASP A 612 -24.31 29.90 1.57
N ILE A 613 -25.34 29.25 2.15
CA ILE A 613 -25.83 27.94 1.68
C ILE A 613 -26.31 28.03 0.23
N LEU A 614 -27.13 29.03 -0.09
CA LEU A 614 -27.63 29.20 -1.46
C LEU A 614 -26.50 29.45 -2.46
N SER A 615 -25.54 30.32 -2.12
CA SER A 615 -24.37 30.60 -2.96
C SER A 615 -23.55 29.35 -3.25
N SER A 616 -23.39 28.47 -2.25
CA SER A 616 -22.64 27.22 -2.40
C SER A 616 -23.37 26.24 -3.32
N ILE A 617 -24.68 26.10 -3.14
CA ILE A 617 -25.52 25.24 -3.98
C ILE A 617 -25.55 25.75 -5.43
N GLN A 618 -25.68 27.06 -5.64
CA GLN A 618 -25.71 27.65 -6.98
C GLN A 618 -24.39 27.46 -7.73
N ALA A 619 -23.26 27.58 -7.04
CA ALA A 619 -21.95 27.36 -7.66
C ALA A 619 -21.80 25.91 -8.18
N LEU A 620 -22.34 24.92 -7.45
CA LEU A 620 -22.34 23.51 -7.86
C LEU A 620 -23.33 23.23 -9.01
N LEU A 621 -24.46 23.93 -9.07
CA LEU A 621 -25.51 23.67 -10.07
C LEU A 621 -25.37 24.51 -11.35
N ARG A 622 -24.43 25.45 -11.41
CA ARG A 622 -24.31 26.41 -12.53
C ARG A 622 -24.20 25.74 -13.91
N ALA A 623 -23.40 24.68 -14.06
CA ALA A 623 -23.30 23.96 -15.33
C ALA A 623 -24.61 23.28 -15.76
N TRP A 624 -25.41 22.82 -14.79
CA TRP A 624 -26.71 22.21 -15.06
C TRP A 624 -27.76 23.27 -15.45
N ILE A 625 -27.72 24.44 -14.83
CA ILE A 625 -28.62 25.57 -15.15
C ILE A 625 -28.42 26.01 -16.61
N ILE A 626 -27.17 26.13 -17.07
CA ILE A 626 -26.83 26.44 -18.47
C ILE A 626 -27.48 25.43 -19.42
N ARG A 627 -27.25 24.14 -19.18
CA ARG A 627 -27.80 23.05 -20.03
C ARG A 627 -29.32 23.03 -20.07
N VAL A 628 -29.99 23.33 -18.96
CA VAL A 628 -31.46 23.35 -18.89
C VAL A 628 -32.05 24.50 -19.69
N ILE A 629 -31.43 25.69 -19.62
CA ILE A 629 -31.89 26.87 -20.35
C ILE A 629 -31.65 26.70 -21.85
N GLU A 630 -30.48 26.17 -22.24
CA GLU A 630 -30.19 25.82 -23.64
C GLU A 630 -31.18 24.79 -24.20
N SER A 631 -31.51 23.75 -23.42
CA SER A 631 -32.46 22.68 -23.79
C SER A 631 -33.90 23.17 -23.93
N ALA A 632 -34.30 24.20 -23.17
CA ALA A 632 -35.65 24.75 -23.20
C ALA A 632 -35.94 25.62 -24.43
N GLY A 633 -34.90 26.22 -25.05
CA GLY A 633 -34.98 26.96 -26.31
C GLY A 633 -35.73 28.31 -26.27
N ASN A 634 -36.38 28.67 -25.16
CA ASN A 634 -36.99 29.98 -24.91
C ASN A 634 -36.89 30.36 -23.41
N THR A 635 -36.54 31.61 -23.13
CA THR A 635 -36.38 32.21 -21.80
C THR A 635 -37.63 32.94 -21.28
N ASP A 636 -38.62 33.20 -22.14
CA ASP A 636 -39.83 33.98 -21.81
C ASP A 636 -40.57 33.44 -20.58
N PHE A 637 -40.74 32.12 -20.51
CA PHE A 637 -41.48 31.48 -19.42
C PHE A 637 -40.75 31.61 -18.09
N SER A 638 -39.42 31.43 -18.08
CA SER A 638 -38.60 31.65 -16.88
C SER A 638 -38.61 33.12 -16.47
N TYR A 639 -38.61 34.07 -17.41
CA TYR A 639 -38.77 35.49 -17.07
C TYR A 639 -40.11 35.80 -16.37
N GLN A 640 -41.23 35.23 -16.85
CA GLN A 640 -42.54 35.43 -16.21
C GLN A 640 -42.60 34.87 -14.79
N GLU A 641 -41.97 33.72 -14.55
CA GLU A 641 -41.83 33.14 -13.20
C GLU A 641 -41.05 34.09 -12.26
N HIS A 642 -39.94 34.65 -12.73
CA HIS A 642 -39.14 35.63 -11.98
C HIS A 642 -39.91 36.94 -11.72
N LEU A 643 -40.71 37.41 -12.68
CA LEU A 643 -41.52 38.61 -12.54
C LEU A 643 -42.56 38.46 -11.44
N ALA A 644 -43.23 37.31 -11.35
CA ALA A 644 -44.20 37.04 -10.28
C ALA A 644 -43.55 37.08 -8.89
N ILE A 645 -42.33 36.55 -8.75
CA ILE A 645 -41.55 36.61 -7.51
C ILE A 645 -41.17 38.06 -7.19
N PHE A 646 -40.63 38.79 -8.16
CA PHE A 646 -40.24 40.19 -8.01
C PHE A 646 -41.41 41.06 -7.52
N GLU A 647 -42.59 40.95 -8.15
CA GLU A 647 -43.76 41.74 -7.78
C GLU A 647 -44.26 41.43 -6.36
N ALA A 648 -44.25 40.15 -5.98
CA ALA A 648 -44.65 39.75 -4.64
C ALA A 648 -43.67 40.29 -3.58
N VAL A 649 -42.36 40.23 -3.87
CA VAL A 649 -41.33 40.83 -3.03
C VAL A 649 -41.50 42.34 -2.98
N GLU A 650 -41.70 43.04 -4.10
CA GLU A 650 -41.88 44.51 -4.14
C GLU A 650 -43.08 44.98 -3.29
N ARG A 651 -44.22 44.29 -3.41
CA ARG A 651 -45.43 44.57 -2.60
C ARG A 651 -45.28 44.15 -1.14
N GLY A 652 -44.31 43.30 -0.82
CA GLY A 652 -44.07 42.81 0.54
C GLY A 652 -44.95 41.66 0.98
N ASP A 653 -45.54 40.97 0.03
CA ASP A 653 -46.41 39.86 0.30
C ASP A 653 -45.57 38.58 0.45
N ALA A 654 -45.24 38.27 1.70
CA ALA A 654 -44.40 37.13 2.05
C ALA A 654 -45.00 35.80 1.57
N SER A 655 -46.32 35.65 1.68
CA SER A 655 -47.02 34.43 1.29
C SER A 655 -47.05 34.29 -0.24
N ALA A 656 -47.33 35.38 -0.97
CA ALA A 656 -47.29 35.37 -2.42
C ALA A 656 -45.86 35.14 -2.95
N ALA A 657 -44.84 35.68 -2.30
CA ALA A 657 -43.44 35.48 -2.68
C ALA A 657 -43.00 34.03 -2.50
N ALA A 658 -43.38 33.40 -1.39
CA ALA A 658 -43.13 31.98 -1.13
C ALA A 658 -43.82 31.08 -2.18
N ALA A 659 -45.11 31.36 -2.47
CA ALA A 659 -45.87 30.59 -3.46
C ALA A 659 -45.32 30.74 -4.88
N ALA A 660 -44.94 31.95 -5.29
CA ALA A 660 -44.33 32.21 -6.59
C ALA A 660 -42.97 31.51 -6.73
N MET A 661 -42.13 31.55 -5.69
CA MET A 661 -40.83 30.87 -5.70
C MET A 661 -40.98 29.34 -5.72
N GLN A 662 -41.95 28.80 -4.98
CA GLN A 662 -42.27 27.38 -4.99
C GLN A 662 -42.63 26.89 -6.40
N ALA A 663 -43.52 27.62 -7.09
CA ALA A 663 -43.92 27.30 -8.45
C ALA A 663 -42.73 27.37 -9.44
N HIS A 664 -41.89 28.40 -9.34
CA HIS A 664 -40.68 28.53 -10.14
C HIS A 664 -39.72 27.34 -9.93
N MET A 665 -39.46 26.94 -8.68
CA MET A 665 -38.55 25.83 -8.37
C MET A 665 -39.08 24.46 -8.82
N ASP A 666 -40.39 24.21 -8.69
CA ASP A 666 -41.04 22.99 -9.20
C ASP A 666 -40.89 22.87 -10.72
N SER A 667 -41.10 24.00 -11.40
CA SER A 667 -40.98 24.14 -12.84
C SER A 667 -39.54 23.94 -13.33
N ALA A 668 -38.55 24.54 -12.64
CA ALA A 668 -37.13 24.36 -12.92
C ALA A 668 -36.68 22.90 -12.72
N ARG A 669 -37.11 22.26 -11.62
CA ARG A 669 -36.86 20.83 -11.34
C ARG A 669 -37.40 19.93 -12.45
N GLY A 670 -38.62 20.20 -12.92
CA GLY A 670 -39.23 19.44 -14.03
C GLY A 670 -38.46 19.55 -15.35
N ARG A 671 -37.90 20.73 -15.67
CA ARG A 671 -37.06 20.93 -16.86
C ARG A 671 -35.72 20.20 -16.75
N LEU A 672 -35.11 20.19 -15.57
CA LEU A 672 -33.86 19.45 -15.37
C LEU A 672 -34.05 17.94 -15.52
N ILE A 673 -35.06 17.36 -14.89
CA ILE A 673 -35.35 15.92 -15.02
C ILE A 673 -35.52 15.53 -16.50
N LYS A 674 -36.23 16.36 -17.28
CA LYS A 674 -36.37 16.14 -18.73
C LYS A 674 -35.07 16.27 -19.51
N THR A 675 -34.12 17.06 -19.04
CA THR A 675 -32.81 17.25 -19.68
C THR A 675 -31.85 16.13 -19.32
N ILE A 676 -31.86 15.67 -18.07
CA ILE A 676 -31.11 14.50 -17.60
C ILE A 676 -31.56 13.24 -18.35
N ASN A 677 -32.88 13.00 -18.47
CA ASN A 677 -33.41 11.80 -19.13
C ASN A 677 -33.23 11.76 -20.66
N LYS A 678 -32.67 12.80 -21.29
CA LYS A 678 -32.44 12.90 -22.73
C LYS A 678 -30.97 12.70 -23.15
N GLY A 679 -30.04 12.77 -22.20
CA GLY A 679 -28.61 12.51 -22.41
C GLY A 679 -28.23 11.16 -21.82
#